data_AF-G0RX81-F1
#
_entry.id   AF-G0RX81-F1
#
_cell.length_a   1.000
_cell.length_b   1.000
_cell.length_c   1.000
_cell.angle_alpha   90.00
_cell.angle_beta   90.00
_cell.angle_gamma   90.00
#
_symmetry.space_group_name_H-M   'P 1'
#
loop_
_entity.id
_entity.type
_entity.pdbx_description
1 polymer ?
#
loop_
_entity_poly.entity_id
_entity_poly.type
_entity_poly.pdbx_seq_one_letter_code
_entity_poly.pdbx_strand_id
1 'polypeptide(L)'
;MRLPNPFSFRPGPVTFWTTAVYLALVIPLIYVHETVPSAPSSHSLKQGLDLDEAWLDLQLMTRQYHPYNSRANTEVREFLIKRSHEILDRNGVPYRTEKTGGVIWDARANANANDELRAKRAPGATIFDDRISNVTWTVDSLLQSTKGGSKTWQGYYFEGDNFYIYIHGQEDPEGDWWTSQAGAASYSRSGGVLVNCHFDSVSTGYGATDDGMACVSMLQLLSYFTTEGQQPKHGIVLLFNNAEEDGLLGARAFGYSPLLKFCHTFVNLEGAGAGGRAMLFRTTDLEAAKAYSKSPHPFGSVVAANAFERGVIKSGTDFEVFAPDFGQRGVDIAFYQPRARYHTEDDDARHTSVRSIWHMLSAALATAERFSELTDTVFSGDRRDGDKDLVQNGKPTEGVYFDWYGSGWSAFPLRGLFAWSLTLLLVTPLVLIVVTYLLIRQDKYYFFAKDVELENSELHDDPIALGGWRGFFRYPLALIFAVGLTLGAVLLVAKVNPLIIYSSGYAVWAMTVSLFYISFFMIMRGANFVRPSALHRGFALIWLFILSWIVQVIAAVAEDRMHIGGLYFAAFFHTAVFVSLFISLVELFALPGKEDFANQFQDDAAPSHIRVTSSDNTITGHEDDQEDATETTPLRAREHSYGSSDHPTFASTYRRSAHLDDPAPSDLISFPPYEHEQAWSGRLPTWTWIVQFLLLAPIHIILVGNLALVQTSAMAMNGADGGSLLPPIMGVGIMTILLLLPLTPFMHRITRHVPQFLFVVFVATFIWNLAAFPFSNNARYKLYFQEVIDVDAGTNVATLTGIPEYLHKVIDSIPSATGQDVECRASTRLGLTTCEYDASSLPPYLANGTDPKDLITVSSSRSSDGTTANLKVDALDTKMCILNLTRPVFGFTINGGAPPDTRFGTIPRGGLRGITLFRREFEGPWDVDLQLTGEDDVLDEDELEVTVKCAYSDMNDDKTIPVLRELYQYMPKWAVISKTAVALVEVRKKFTIS
;
A
#
# COMPACT_ATOMS: atom_id res chain seq x y z
N MET A 1 -9.14 -52.83 6.72
CA MET A 1 -9.59 -51.42 6.58
C MET A 1 -9.03 -50.86 5.28
N ARG A 2 -9.87 -50.62 4.26
CA ARG A 2 -9.44 -49.84 3.08
C ARG A 2 -9.33 -48.38 3.54
N LEU A 3 -8.14 -47.78 3.45
CA LEU A 3 -7.97 -46.35 3.72
C LEU A 3 -8.89 -45.58 2.75
N PRO A 4 -9.75 -44.67 3.24
CA PRO A 4 -10.61 -43.89 2.37
C PRO A 4 -9.77 -43.00 1.45
N ASN A 5 -10.19 -42.84 0.18
CA ASN A 5 -9.48 -42.02 -0.81
C ASN A 5 -9.29 -40.58 -0.28
N PRO A 6 -8.03 -40.14 -0.05
CA PRO A 6 -7.74 -38.83 0.55
C PRO A 6 -8.04 -37.65 -0.36
N PHE A 7 -8.37 -37.90 -1.62
CA PHE A 7 -8.76 -36.90 -2.61
C PHE A 7 -10.23 -37.00 -2.99
N SER A 8 -11.03 -37.84 -2.32
CA SER A 8 -12.47 -37.89 -2.58
C SER A 8 -13.15 -36.60 -2.15
N PHE A 9 -14.16 -36.15 -2.90
CA PHE A 9 -14.97 -34.96 -2.57
C PHE A 9 -15.92 -35.22 -1.39
N ARG A 10 -15.34 -35.48 -0.22
CA ARG A 10 -16.01 -35.83 1.03
C ARG A 10 -15.60 -34.88 2.15
N PRO A 11 -16.38 -34.78 3.24
CA PRO A 11 -16.13 -33.74 4.23
C PRO A 11 -14.77 -33.76 4.92
N GLY A 12 -14.25 -34.94 5.26
CA GLY A 12 -12.91 -35.07 5.84
C GLY A 12 -11.81 -34.53 4.92
N PRO A 13 -11.62 -35.11 3.72
CA PRO A 13 -10.65 -34.63 2.73
C PRO A 13 -10.76 -33.14 2.40
N VAL A 14 -11.98 -32.64 2.14
CA VAL A 14 -12.20 -31.23 1.80
C VAL A 14 -11.78 -30.33 2.96
N THR A 15 -12.18 -30.65 4.19
CA THR A 15 -11.75 -29.88 5.38
C THR A 15 -10.24 -29.88 5.51
N PHE A 16 -9.60 -31.05 5.42
CA PHE A 16 -8.16 -31.18 5.60
C PHE A 16 -7.38 -30.37 4.56
N TRP A 17 -7.62 -30.59 3.27
CA TRP A 17 -6.83 -29.94 2.21
C TRP A 17 -7.10 -28.45 2.10
N THR A 18 -8.35 -28.01 2.26
CA THR A 18 -8.65 -26.56 2.22
C THR A 18 -7.98 -25.83 3.38
N THR A 19 -8.06 -26.38 4.59
CA THR A 19 -7.39 -25.81 5.77
C THR A 19 -5.87 -25.84 5.61
N ALA A 20 -5.30 -26.98 5.21
CA ALA A 20 -3.85 -27.14 5.06
C ALA A 20 -3.29 -26.18 4.01
N VAL A 21 -3.94 -26.03 2.85
CA VAL A 21 -3.50 -25.12 1.79
C VAL A 21 -3.62 -23.66 2.23
N TYR A 22 -4.74 -23.24 2.83
CA TYR A 22 -4.86 -21.87 3.32
C TYR A 22 -3.81 -21.53 4.39
N LEU A 23 -3.56 -22.43 5.36
CA LEU A 23 -2.51 -22.23 6.36
C LEU A 23 -1.11 -22.20 5.72
N ALA A 24 -0.83 -23.10 4.78
CA ALA A 24 0.47 -23.16 4.10
C ALA A 24 0.77 -21.94 3.22
N LEU A 25 -0.25 -21.18 2.80
CA LEU A 25 -0.09 -19.96 2.00
C LEU A 25 -0.11 -18.70 2.87
N VAL A 26 -1.04 -18.60 3.80
CA VAL A 26 -1.23 -17.39 4.64
C VAL A 26 -0.12 -17.26 5.68
N ILE A 27 0.37 -18.34 6.29
CA ILE A 27 1.43 -18.27 7.30
C ILE A 27 2.71 -17.69 6.69
N PRO A 28 3.23 -18.18 5.54
CA PRO A 28 4.40 -17.56 4.92
C PRO A 28 4.16 -16.13 4.45
N LEU A 29 2.95 -15.77 3.98
CA LEU A 29 2.65 -14.37 3.63
C LEU A 29 2.79 -13.44 4.83
N ILE A 30 2.17 -13.79 5.97
CA ILE A 30 2.28 -13.00 7.21
C ILE A 30 3.73 -12.99 7.69
N TYR A 31 4.43 -14.13 7.66
CA TYR A 31 5.84 -14.19 8.05
C TYR A 31 6.72 -13.29 7.19
N VAL A 32 6.59 -13.33 5.87
CA VAL A 32 7.36 -12.48 4.94
C VAL A 32 7.08 -11.00 5.14
N HIS A 33 5.81 -10.65 5.42
CA HIS A 33 5.38 -9.27 5.65
C HIS A 33 5.88 -8.71 6.98
N GLU A 34 5.82 -9.49 8.05
CA GLU A 34 6.17 -9.06 9.42
C GLU A 34 7.65 -9.25 9.76
N THR A 35 8.39 -10.04 8.99
CA THR A 35 9.81 -10.33 9.27
C THR A 35 10.75 -9.76 8.23
N VAL A 36 11.86 -9.21 8.71
CA VAL A 36 12.96 -8.74 7.87
C VAL A 36 13.93 -9.90 7.62
N PRO A 37 14.32 -10.15 6.35
CA PRO A 37 15.36 -11.12 6.02
C PRO A 37 16.62 -10.93 6.88
N SER A 38 17.25 -12.05 7.26
CA SER A 38 18.50 -12.00 8.01
C SER A 38 19.61 -11.36 7.20
N ALA A 39 20.38 -10.48 7.82
CA ALA A 39 21.63 -10.00 7.25
C ALA A 39 22.62 -11.18 7.09
N PRO A 40 23.39 -11.23 5.99
CA PRO A 40 24.50 -12.17 5.84
C PRO A 40 25.49 -11.98 6.99
N SER A 41 26.16 -13.06 7.38
CA SER A 41 27.30 -12.97 8.29
C SER A 41 28.45 -12.15 7.67
N SER A 42 29.29 -11.53 8.49
CA SER A 42 30.35 -10.63 8.02
C SER A 42 31.31 -11.28 7.00
N HIS A 43 31.56 -12.59 7.11
CA HIS A 43 32.40 -13.33 6.15
C HIS A 43 31.74 -13.63 4.79
N SER A 44 30.42 -13.49 4.71
CA SER A 44 29.61 -13.72 3.50
C SER A 44 29.15 -12.44 2.82
N LEU A 45 29.42 -11.27 3.43
CA LEU A 45 29.16 -9.99 2.79
C LEU A 45 30.10 -9.81 1.59
N LYS A 46 29.61 -9.12 0.56
CA LYS A 46 30.48 -8.71 -0.54
C LYS A 46 31.61 -7.83 0.00
N GLN A 47 32.80 -7.97 -0.56
CA GLN A 47 33.96 -7.16 -0.17
C GLN A 47 33.63 -5.66 -0.28
N GLY A 48 34.02 -4.89 0.73
CA GLY A 48 33.73 -3.45 0.82
C GLY A 48 32.50 -3.08 1.64
N LEU A 49 31.65 -4.05 2.03
CA LEU A 49 30.49 -3.81 2.89
C LEU A 49 30.77 -4.18 4.36
N ASP A 50 30.39 -3.31 5.29
CA ASP A 50 30.47 -3.53 6.73
C ASP A 50 29.18 -3.05 7.42
N LEU A 51 28.38 -4.00 7.88
CA LEU A 51 27.09 -3.72 8.54
C LEU A 51 27.24 -3.29 10.00
N ASP A 52 28.34 -3.67 10.67
CA ASP A 52 28.60 -3.24 12.04
C ASP A 52 29.03 -1.77 12.02
N GLU A 53 29.86 -1.40 11.04
CA GLU A 53 30.20 -0.01 10.73
C GLU A 53 28.96 0.83 10.42
N ALA A 54 28.10 0.36 9.50
CA ALA A 54 26.86 1.07 9.15
C ALA A 54 25.94 1.28 10.37
N TRP A 55 25.84 0.28 11.25
CA TRP A 55 25.04 0.39 12.47
C TRP A 55 25.62 1.39 13.47
N LEU A 56 26.95 1.41 13.64
CA LEU A 56 27.63 2.37 14.51
C LEU A 56 27.51 3.81 13.98
N ASP A 57 27.68 3.99 12.68
CA ASP A 57 27.52 5.29 12.01
C ASP A 57 26.07 5.80 12.18
N LEU A 58 25.08 4.91 12.07
CA LEU A 58 23.68 5.25 12.31
C LEU A 58 23.48 5.74 13.75
N GLN A 59 24.00 5.02 14.73
CA GLN A 59 23.91 5.38 16.15
C GLN A 59 24.68 6.65 16.52
N LEU A 60 25.63 7.08 15.69
CA LEU A 60 26.39 8.32 15.87
C LEU A 60 25.61 9.51 15.31
N MET A 61 25.08 9.36 14.11
CA MET A 61 24.33 10.37 13.39
C MET A 61 22.98 10.69 14.05
N THR A 62 22.32 9.67 14.61
CA THR A 62 20.94 9.77 15.13
C THR A 62 20.88 9.95 16.66
N ARG A 63 21.94 10.50 17.26
CA ARG A 63 21.99 10.73 18.73
C ARG A 63 21.12 11.90 19.18
N GLN A 64 20.90 12.84 18.26
CA GLN A 64 20.20 14.09 18.47
C GLN A 64 19.19 14.29 17.36
N TYR A 65 18.14 15.05 17.64
CA TYR A 65 17.24 15.56 16.62
C TYR A 65 18.03 16.51 15.74
N HIS A 66 17.95 16.33 14.43
CA HIS A 66 18.76 17.10 13.49
C HIS A 66 17.93 17.65 12.32
N PRO A 67 16.84 18.40 12.60
CA PRO A 67 16.14 19.14 11.56
C PRO A 67 17.05 20.18 10.93
N TYR A 68 16.76 20.58 9.69
CA TYR A 68 17.54 21.58 8.94
C TYR A 68 17.92 22.81 9.80
N ASN A 69 16.94 23.30 10.57
CA ASN A 69 17.06 24.42 11.49
C ASN A 69 17.63 24.04 12.87
N SER A 70 18.70 23.24 12.91
CA SER A 70 19.43 22.85 14.13
C SER A 70 20.94 22.81 13.89
N ARG A 71 21.73 22.90 14.98
CA ARG A 71 23.19 22.77 14.89
C ARG A 71 23.60 21.32 14.67
N ALA A 72 22.85 20.37 15.22
CA ALA A 72 23.05 18.94 15.03
C ALA A 72 23.00 18.53 13.54
N ASN A 73 22.12 19.14 12.73
CA ASN A 73 22.09 18.91 11.29
C ASN A 73 23.41 19.29 10.59
N THR A 74 24.01 20.41 10.97
CA THR A 74 25.34 20.80 10.47
C THR A 74 26.41 19.78 10.91
N GLU A 75 26.35 19.27 12.14
CA GLU A 75 27.28 18.24 12.63
C GLU A 75 27.13 16.91 11.89
N VAL A 76 25.90 16.50 11.58
CA VAL A 76 25.61 15.31 10.75
C VAL A 76 26.22 15.44 9.36
N ARG A 77 26.04 16.59 8.71
CA ARG A 77 26.65 16.87 7.41
C ARG A 77 28.17 16.72 7.45
N GLU A 78 28.83 17.37 8.40
CA GLU A 78 30.30 17.30 8.53
C GLU A 78 30.77 15.87 8.88
N PHE A 79 29.98 15.12 9.66
CA PHE A 79 30.22 13.70 9.92
C PHE A 79 30.20 12.88 8.62
N LEU A 80 29.17 13.04 7.77
CA LEU A 80 29.05 12.32 6.50
C LEU A 80 30.20 12.64 5.53
N ILE A 81 30.61 13.92 5.45
CA ILE A 81 31.77 14.34 4.64
C ILE A 81 33.04 13.66 5.13
N LYS A 82 33.31 13.78 6.43
CA LYS A 82 34.48 13.16 7.06
C LYS A 82 34.50 11.65 6.84
N ARG A 83 33.35 11.00 6.99
CA ARG A 83 33.22 9.55 6.82
C ARG A 83 33.49 9.11 5.39
N SER A 84 33.05 9.92 4.42
CA SER A 84 33.31 9.70 3.01
C SER A 84 34.81 9.77 2.67
N HIS A 85 35.52 10.73 3.26
CA HIS A 85 36.99 10.80 3.15
C HIS A 85 37.67 9.56 3.74
N GLU A 86 37.27 9.14 4.95
CA GLU A 86 37.83 7.96 5.61
C GLU A 86 37.65 6.68 4.77
N ILE A 87 36.47 6.51 4.14
CA ILE A 87 36.18 5.37 3.27
C ILE A 87 37.08 5.38 2.02
N LEU A 88 37.22 6.54 1.37
CA LEU A 88 38.04 6.68 0.16
C LEU A 88 39.53 6.48 0.46
N ASP A 89 40.03 7.06 1.56
CA ASP A 89 41.40 6.87 2.04
C ASP A 89 41.66 5.40 2.38
N ARG A 90 40.73 4.73 3.08
CA ARG A 90 40.79 3.30 3.40
C ARG A 90 40.89 2.42 2.16
N ASN A 91 40.15 2.77 1.12
CA ASN A 91 40.14 2.03 -0.14
C ASN A 91 41.30 2.42 -1.08
N GLY A 92 42.15 3.37 -0.69
CA GLY A 92 43.26 3.86 -1.50
C GLY A 92 42.81 4.55 -2.79
N VAL A 93 41.57 5.07 -2.80
CA VAL A 93 41.00 5.75 -3.95
C VAL A 93 41.34 7.24 -3.85
N PRO A 94 42.21 7.77 -4.71
CA PRO A 94 42.41 9.22 -4.83
C PRO A 94 41.09 9.94 -5.16
N TYR A 95 40.90 11.10 -4.55
CA TYR A 95 39.72 11.94 -4.76
C TYR A 95 40.07 13.42 -4.69
N ARG A 96 39.13 14.25 -5.12
CA ARG A 96 39.19 15.71 -5.00
C ARG A 96 37.89 16.26 -4.42
N THR A 97 37.97 17.43 -3.81
CA THR A 97 36.79 18.16 -3.32
C THR A 97 36.56 19.38 -4.20
N GLU A 98 35.36 19.46 -4.76
CA GLU A 98 34.89 20.51 -5.64
C GLU A 98 33.83 21.36 -4.96
N LYS A 99 33.90 22.66 -5.22
CA LYS A 99 32.96 23.67 -4.71
C LYS A 99 32.20 24.36 -5.84
N THR A 100 32.09 23.69 -6.98
CA THR A 100 31.42 24.17 -8.19
C THR A 100 29.92 23.78 -8.15
N GLY A 101 29.06 24.61 -8.76
CA GLY A 101 27.60 24.56 -8.54
C GLY A 101 26.96 25.95 -8.76
N GLY A 102 25.72 26.14 -8.32
CA GLY A 102 25.09 27.47 -8.26
C GLY A 102 24.62 28.09 -9.58
N VAL A 103 24.61 27.34 -10.68
CA VAL A 103 24.14 27.82 -11.99
C VAL A 103 23.12 26.83 -12.55
N ILE A 104 22.10 27.33 -13.26
CA ILE A 104 21.19 26.48 -14.03
C ILE A 104 21.92 26.00 -15.30
N TRP A 105 22.14 24.68 -15.42
CA TRP A 105 22.85 24.10 -16.55
C TRP A 105 21.89 23.85 -17.73
N ASP A 106 21.93 24.74 -18.73
CA ASP A 106 21.09 24.69 -19.95
C ASP A 106 21.80 23.96 -21.11
N ALA A 107 21.03 23.19 -21.88
CA ALA A 107 21.46 22.55 -23.13
C ALA A 107 21.66 23.54 -24.29
N ARG A 108 21.13 24.77 -24.22
CA ARG A 108 21.19 25.79 -25.29
C ARG A 108 22.44 26.67 -25.28
N ALA A 109 23.29 26.55 -24.26
CA ALA A 109 24.53 27.31 -24.21
C ALA A 109 25.47 26.86 -25.34
N ASN A 110 25.65 27.72 -26.34
CA ASN A 110 26.49 27.47 -27.51
C ASN A 110 27.91 27.05 -27.12
N ALA A 111 28.39 25.97 -27.74
CA ALA A 111 29.74 25.43 -27.66
C ALA A 111 30.81 26.33 -28.32
N ASN A 112 30.82 27.62 -28.01
CA ASN A 112 31.78 28.60 -28.52
C ASN A 112 32.68 29.16 -27.40
N ALA A 113 33.04 28.35 -26.41
CA ALA A 113 34.13 28.65 -25.49
C ALA A 113 35.30 27.72 -25.83
N ASN A 114 36.33 28.28 -26.46
CA ASN A 114 37.65 27.67 -26.52
C ASN A 114 38.24 27.68 -25.10
N ASP A 115 38.04 26.60 -24.34
CA ASP A 115 38.80 26.39 -23.11
C ASP A 115 39.52 25.04 -23.19
N GLU A 116 40.80 25.12 -23.54
CA GLU A 116 41.76 24.03 -23.41
C GLU A 116 42.09 23.83 -21.92
N LEU A 117 41.34 22.97 -21.24
CA LEU A 117 41.71 22.42 -19.94
C LEU A 117 41.71 20.89 -20.00
N ARG A 118 42.69 20.35 -20.71
CA ARG A 118 43.09 18.94 -20.58
C ARG A 118 43.95 18.77 -19.33
N ALA A 119 43.32 18.53 -18.19
CA ALA A 119 44.02 17.89 -17.07
C ALA A 119 44.36 16.45 -17.48
N LYS A 120 45.65 16.08 -17.44
CA LYS A 120 46.08 14.67 -17.47
C LYS A 120 45.75 14.05 -16.10
N ARG A 121 45.04 12.92 -16.10
CA ARG A 121 44.53 12.11 -14.95
C ARG A 121 45.39 12.20 -13.67
N ALA A 122 44.79 12.03 -12.48
CA ALA A 122 43.95 10.88 -12.09
C ALA A 122 43.11 11.19 -10.82
N PRO A 123 42.28 10.27 -10.29
CA PRO A 123 41.18 9.39 -10.75
C PRO A 123 40.08 9.22 -9.63
N GLY A 124 39.30 8.12 -9.63
CA GLY A 124 38.65 7.57 -8.42
C GLY A 124 37.25 8.09 -8.11
N ALA A 125 37.16 9.15 -7.30
CA ALA A 125 35.89 9.79 -6.89
C ALA A 125 36.04 11.33 -6.85
N THR A 126 34.97 12.07 -7.14
CA THR A 126 34.90 13.52 -6.95
C THR A 126 33.85 13.84 -5.90
N ILE A 127 34.26 14.52 -4.84
CA ILE A 127 33.36 15.01 -3.79
C ILE A 127 32.92 16.43 -4.15
N PHE A 128 31.62 16.72 -4.07
CA PHE A 128 31.06 18.06 -4.25
C PHE A 128 30.50 18.55 -2.91
N ASP A 129 31.15 19.59 -2.38
CA ASP A 129 30.72 20.35 -1.20
C ASP A 129 29.92 21.55 -1.69
N ASP A 130 28.63 21.34 -1.98
CA ASP A 130 27.78 22.36 -2.58
C ASP A 130 27.28 23.34 -1.51
N ARG A 131 27.98 24.48 -1.43
CA ARG A 131 27.64 25.60 -0.56
C ARG A 131 27.25 26.86 -1.36
N ILE A 132 26.86 26.70 -2.62
CA ILE A 132 26.58 27.83 -3.53
C ILE A 132 25.26 27.72 -4.29
N SER A 133 24.67 26.53 -4.39
CA SER A 133 23.37 26.36 -5.02
C SER A 133 22.25 26.99 -4.20
N ASN A 134 21.57 27.95 -4.81
CA ASN A 134 20.39 28.63 -4.28
C ASN A 134 19.21 28.39 -5.23
N VAL A 135 18.01 28.25 -4.69
CA VAL A 135 16.78 28.02 -5.48
C VAL A 135 15.73 29.04 -5.10
N THR A 136 15.11 29.65 -6.10
CA THR A 136 13.97 30.55 -5.93
C THR A 136 12.81 30.04 -6.77
N TRP A 137 11.62 29.87 -6.21
CA TRP A 137 10.45 29.42 -6.99
C TRP A 137 9.14 29.92 -6.38
N THR A 138 8.05 29.67 -7.10
CA THR A 138 6.69 29.98 -6.66
C THR A 138 5.81 28.75 -6.77
N VAL A 139 4.93 28.55 -5.80
CA VAL A 139 4.01 27.41 -5.76
C VAL A 139 2.60 27.87 -5.39
N ASP A 140 1.60 27.22 -5.98
CA ASP A 140 0.19 27.36 -5.56
C ASP A 140 -0.02 26.56 -4.27
N SER A 141 -0.44 27.22 -3.19
CA SER A 141 -0.70 26.61 -1.86
C SER A 141 -1.62 25.38 -1.88
N LEU A 142 -2.41 25.18 -2.96
CA LEU A 142 -3.22 23.97 -3.16
C LEU A 142 -2.40 22.69 -3.38
N LEU A 143 -1.11 22.79 -3.70
CA LEU A 143 -0.21 21.64 -3.86
C LEU A 143 0.39 21.16 -2.53
N GLN A 144 0.41 22.00 -1.48
CA GLN A 144 0.90 21.62 -0.14
C GLN A 144 -0.24 21.39 0.88
N SER A 145 -1.43 21.95 0.67
CA SER A 145 -2.58 21.75 1.54
C SER A 145 -3.75 21.11 0.80
N THR A 146 -4.26 20.04 1.40
CA THR A 146 -5.44 19.27 0.99
C THR A 146 -6.50 20.11 0.27
N LYS A 147 -6.88 19.66 -0.94
CA LYS A 147 -7.96 20.18 -1.79
C LYS A 147 -9.10 20.83 -1.00
N GLY A 148 -9.21 22.16 -1.07
CA GLY A 148 -10.35 22.91 -0.51
C GLY A 148 -10.12 24.41 -0.23
N GLY A 149 -8.88 24.91 -0.25
CA GLY A 149 -8.57 26.32 0.00
C GLY A 149 -8.66 27.24 -1.23
N SER A 150 -8.80 28.55 -1.00
CA SER A 150 -8.58 29.59 -2.02
C SER A 150 -7.14 29.50 -2.56
N LYS A 151 -6.94 29.69 -3.88
CA LYS A 151 -5.61 29.72 -4.51
C LYS A 151 -4.78 30.89 -3.95
N THR A 152 -3.93 30.61 -2.96
CA THR A 152 -2.93 31.58 -2.49
C THR A 152 -1.55 31.16 -2.99
N TRP A 153 -0.84 32.04 -3.65
CA TRP A 153 0.51 31.74 -4.13
C TRP A 153 1.56 32.16 -3.11
N GLN A 154 2.59 31.32 -2.98
CA GLN A 154 3.72 31.54 -2.10
C GLN A 154 5.02 31.52 -2.88
N GLY A 155 5.92 32.45 -2.56
CA GLY A 155 7.31 32.43 -3.00
C GLY A 155 8.18 31.64 -2.03
N TYR A 156 9.22 31.00 -2.55
CA TYR A 156 10.20 30.25 -1.78
C TYR A 156 11.61 30.64 -2.23
N TYR A 157 12.49 30.83 -1.25
CA TYR A 157 13.93 30.98 -1.45
C TYR A 157 14.65 30.01 -0.53
N PHE A 158 15.55 29.21 -1.08
CA PHE A 158 16.33 28.23 -0.34
C PHE A 158 17.81 28.29 -0.72
N GLU A 159 18.66 28.36 0.29
CA GLU A 159 20.11 28.24 0.16
C GLU A 159 20.52 26.80 0.47
N GLY A 160 20.73 25.99 -0.57
CA GLY A 160 21.01 24.57 -0.41
C GLY A 160 22.43 24.31 0.05
N ASP A 161 22.60 23.35 0.94
CA ASP A 161 23.87 22.91 1.52
C ASP A 161 24.14 21.42 1.27
N ASN A 162 23.65 20.91 0.13
CA ASN A 162 23.82 19.54 -0.29
C ASN A 162 25.30 19.10 -0.30
N PHE A 163 25.49 17.80 -0.17
CA PHE A 163 26.77 17.14 -0.33
C PHE A 163 26.61 15.93 -1.23
N TYR A 164 27.46 15.75 -2.22
CA TYR A 164 27.36 14.59 -3.10
C TYR A 164 28.70 14.10 -3.62
N ILE A 165 28.75 12.82 -3.98
CA ILE A 165 29.98 12.14 -4.38
C ILE A 165 29.75 11.47 -5.73
N TYR A 166 30.57 11.83 -6.70
CA TYR A 166 30.59 11.22 -8.01
C TYR A 166 31.68 10.13 -8.04
N ILE A 167 31.25 8.87 -8.03
CA ILE A 167 32.10 7.70 -8.21
C ILE A 167 32.26 7.47 -9.71
N HIS A 168 33.47 7.63 -10.22
CA HIS A 168 33.74 7.55 -11.65
C HIS A 168 33.56 6.13 -12.17
N GLY A 169 32.77 5.98 -13.23
CA GLY A 169 32.61 4.74 -13.97
C GLY A 169 33.85 4.37 -14.80
N GLN A 170 33.91 3.11 -15.23
CA GLN A 170 34.95 2.61 -16.13
C GLN A 170 34.85 3.22 -17.54
N GLU A 171 33.62 3.48 -17.98
CA GLU A 171 33.31 4.04 -19.30
C GLU A 171 32.98 5.54 -19.24
N ASP A 172 33.15 6.17 -18.08
CA ASP A 172 32.90 7.58 -17.90
C ASP A 172 33.93 8.44 -18.66
N PRO A 173 33.53 9.64 -19.09
CA PRO A 173 34.41 10.55 -19.81
C PRO A 173 35.61 11.00 -18.97
N GLU A 174 36.78 11.03 -19.59
CA GLU A 174 38.01 11.48 -18.95
C GLU A 174 38.02 13.00 -18.75
N GLY A 175 38.53 13.44 -17.60
CA GLY A 175 38.70 14.85 -17.26
C GLY A 175 37.47 15.46 -16.58
N ASP A 176 37.57 16.74 -16.24
CA ASP A 176 36.57 17.43 -15.42
C ASP A 176 35.50 18.07 -16.29
N TRP A 177 34.79 17.25 -17.05
CA TRP A 177 33.79 17.72 -18.01
C TRP A 177 32.69 18.60 -17.39
N TRP A 178 32.45 18.46 -16.08
CA TRP A 178 31.50 19.25 -15.29
C TRP A 178 31.93 20.69 -15.01
N THR A 179 33.16 21.09 -15.34
CA THR A 179 33.63 22.47 -15.12
C THR A 179 33.19 23.45 -16.20
N SER A 180 32.62 22.96 -17.31
CA SER A 180 32.14 23.80 -18.41
C SER A 180 30.78 23.34 -18.91
N GLN A 181 29.92 24.28 -19.30
CA GLN A 181 28.60 23.95 -19.85
C GLN A 181 28.70 23.12 -21.14
N ALA A 182 29.68 23.44 -22.00
CA ALA A 182 29.93 22.68 -23.23
C ALA A 182 30.36 21.24 -22.94
N GLY A 183 31.18 21.02 -21.91
CA GLY A 183 31.56 19.69 -21.42
C GLY A 183 30.35 18.93 -20.90
N ALA A 184 29.61 19.50 -19.95
CA ALA A 184 28.40 18.91 -19.40
C ALA A 184 27.34 18.57 -20.49
N ALA A 185 27.14 19.45 -21.46
CA ALA A 185 26.22 19.22 -22.58
C ALA A 185 26.72 18.14 -23.55
N SER A 186 28.03 18.02 -23.76
CA SER A 186 28.61 16.97 -24.60
C SER A 186 28.39 15.57 -24.02
N TYR A 187 28.30 15.46 -22.68
CA TYR A 187 28.15 14.19 -21.97
C TYR A 187 26.76 13.94 -21.42
N SER A 188 25.78 14.81 -21.67
CA SER A 188 24.37 14.56 -21.39
C SER A 188 23.74 13.42 -22.22
N ARG A 189 24.55 12.69 -22.99
CA ARG A 189 24.17 11.51 -23.78
C ARG A 189 24.72 10.20 -23.23
N SER A 190 25.77 10.26 -22.40
CA SER A 190 26.32 9.10 -21.68
C SER A 190 25.91 9.26 -20.23
N GLY A 191 24.92 8.48 -19.81
CA GLY A 191 24.22 8.74 -18.56
C GLY A 191 24.84 8.00 -17.37
N GLY A 192 24.66 8.55 -16.18
CA GLY A 192 24.96 7.94 -14.89
C GLY A 192 23.72 7.60 -14.06
N VAL A 193 24.00 7.15 -12.84
CA VAL A 193 22.99 6.77 -11.84
C VAL A 193 23.08 7.72 -10.65
N LEU A 194 21.95 8.30 -10.24
CA LEU A 194 21.81 9.01 -8.98
C LEU A 194 21.34 8.03 -7.89
N VAL A 195 21.94 8.06 -6.71
CA VAL A 195 21.38 7.47 -5.50
C VAL A 195 21.19 8.60 -4.50
N ASN A 196 19.97 8.79 -4.02
CA ASN A 196 19.58 9.90 -3.16
C ASN A 196 19.13 9.42 -1.79
N CYS A 197 19.50 10.18 -0.76
CA CYS A 197 18.91 10.17 0.58
C CYS A 197 18.92 11.60 1.13
N HIS A 198 18.06 11.88 2.10
CA HIS A 198 18.14 13.11 2.88
C HIS A 198 18.81 12.85 4.23
N PHE A 199 19.51 13.84 4.77
CA PHE A 199 20.20 13.69 6.06
C PHE A 199 19.61 14.54 7.18
N ASP A 200 18.62 15.40 6.92
CA ASP A 200 17.83 16.03 7.98
C ASP A 200 16.81 15.05 8.57
N SER A 201 16.46 15.26 9.84
CA SER A 201 15.32 14.61 10.48
C SER A 201 14.17 15.60 10.66
N VAL A 202 12.95 15.14 10.94
CA VAL A 202 11.98 16.03 11.61
C VAL A 202 12.53 16.54 12.96
N SER A 203 11.98 17.67 13.42
CA SER A 203 12.34 18.23 14.73
C SER A 203 11.93 17.33 15.90
N THR A 204 10.94 16.45 15.73
CA THR A 204 10.38 15.56 16.78
C THR A 204 10.84 14.11 16.71
N GLY A 205 11.84 13.78 15.90
CA GLY A 205 12.29 12.40 15.69
C GLY A 205 13.78 12.34 15.38
N TYR A 206 14.44 11.26 15.81
CA TYR A 206 15.90 11.13 15.68
C TYR A 206 16.36 10.83 14.25
N GLY A 207 15.43 10.56 13.33
CA GLY A 207 15.70 10.29 11.94
C GLY A 207 16.49 9.00 11.69
N ALA A 208 16.26 7.97 12.52
CA ALA A 208 17.02 6.73 12.38
C ALA A 208 16.64 5.99 11.10
N THR A 209 15.35 5.91 10.81
CA THR A 209 14.87 5.32 9.55
C THR A 209 14.48 6.37 8.53
N ASP A 210 14.35 7.62 8.96
CA ASP A 210 13.89 8.80 8.22
C ASP A 210 14.91 9.96 8.37
N ASP A 211 16.06 9.92 7.69
CA ASP A 211 16.47 8.92 6.70
C ASP A 211 17.91 8.41 6.93
N GLY A 212 18.27 8.27 8.21
CA GLY A 212 19.62 7.87 8.62
C GLY A 212 20.05 6.49 8.10
N MET A 213 19.13 5.54 7.95
CA MET A 213 19.40 4.23 7.37
C MET A 213 19.82 4.30 5.90
N ALA A 214 19.24 5.21 5.12
CA ALA A 214 19.64 5.42 3.75
C ALA A 214 21.02 6.09 3.67
N CYS A 215 21.26 7.11 4.51
CA CYS A 215 22.56 7.76 4.62
C CYS A 215 23.70 6.75 4.87
N VAL A 216 23.55 5.86 5.86
CA VAL A 216 24.56 4.83 6.11
C VAL A 216 24.61 3.76 5.02
N SER A 217 23.48 3.45 4.38
CA SER A 217 23.47 2.59 3.20
C SER A 217 24.27 3.20 2.05
N MET A 218 24.18 4.51 1.82
CA MET A 218 24.94 5.21 0.80
C MET A 218 26.44 5.27 1.11
N LEU A 219 26.83 5.42 2.39
CA LEU A 219 28.23 5.25 2.79
C LEU A 219 28.75 3.83 2.49
N GLN A 220 27.93 2.80 2.67
CA GLN A 220 28.28 1.43 2.30
C GLN A 220 28.34 1.23 0.78
N LEU A 221 27.47 1.89 -0.01
CA LEU A 221 27.59 1.92 -1.48
C LEU A 221 28.89 2.58 -1.93
N LEU A 222 29.28 3.71 -1.30
CA LEU A 222 30.57 4.35 -1.54
C LEU A 222 31.71 3.36 -1.30
N SER A 223 31.71 2.71 -0.12
CA SER A 223 32.74 1.73 0.24
C SER A 223 32.79 0.55 -0.73
N TYR A 224 31.65 0.04 -1.18
CA TYR A 224 31.58 -1.05 -2.16
C TYR A 224 32.12 -0.64 -3.52
N PHE A 225 31.57 0.41 -4.15
CA PHE A 225 31.94 0.79 -5.52
C PHE A 225 33.35 1.37 -5.66
N THR A 226 33.97 1.75 -4.55
CA THR A 226 35.37 2.21 -4.50
C THR A 226 36.35 1.11 -4.08
N THR A 227 35.86 -0.08 -3.73
CA THR A 227 36.70 -1.25 -3.49
C THR A 227 37.31 -1.75 -4.80
N GLU A 228 38.56 -2.24 -4.75
CA GLU A 228 39.27 -2.78 -5.91
C GLU A 228 38.43 -3.86 -6.63
N GLY A 229 38.25 -3.68 -7.95
CA GLY A 229 37.47 -4.59 -8.80
C GLY A 229 35.96 -4.38 -8.79
N GLN A 230 35.42 -3.44 -8.00
CA GLN A 230 33.98 -3.14 -7.92
C GLN A 230 33.59 -1.80 -8.58
N GLN A 231 34.50 -1.18 -9.34
CA GLN A 231 34.21 0.08 -10.02
C GLN A 231 33.01 -0.06 -10.96
N PRO A 232 32.00 0.84 -10.89
CA PRO A 232 30.80 0.73 -11.71
C PRO A 232 31.10 0.97 -13.20
N LYS A 233 30.21 0.51 -14.08
CA LYS A 233 30.40 0.66 -15.54
C LYS A 233 30.24 2.12 -15.97
N HIS A 234 29.06 2.69 -15.69
CA HIS A 234 28.79 4.12 -15.74
C HIS A 234 28.75 4.68 -14.31
N GLY A 235 29.19 5.92 -14.13
CA GLY A 235 29.39 6.47 -12.80
C GLY A 235 28.11 6.66 -12.00
N ILE A 236 28.31 6.67 -10.69
CA ILE A 236 27.25 6.73 -9.68
C ILE A 236 27.45 8.00 -8.86
N VAL A 237 26.39 8.82 -8.77
CA VAL A 237 26.34 10.02 -7.94
C VAL A 237 25.57 9.70 -6.68
N LEU A 238 26.24 9.76 -5.54
CA LEU A 238 25.64 9.60 -4.21
C LEU A 238 25.29 10.99 -3.68
N LEU A 239 24.01 11.35 -3.67
CA LEU A 239 23.50 12.63 -3.19
C LEU A 239 22.95 12.52 -1.75
N PHE A 240 23.61 13.20 -0.83
CA PHE A 240 23.13 13.47 0.52
C PHE A 240 22.54 14.88 0.51
N ASN A 241 21.21 14.95 0.40
CA ASN A 241 20.51 16.24 0.36
C ASN A 241 19.99 16.65 1.74
N ASN A 242 19.60 17.91 1.87
CA ASN A 242 19.14 18.48 3.14
C ASN A 242 17.77 19.17 2.98
N ALA A 243 17.07 19.35 4.09
CA ALA A 243 15.75 19.98 4.15
C ALA A 243 14.70 19.30 3.24
N GLU A 244 14.72 17.97 3.18
CA GLU A 244 13.62 17.20 2.59
C GLU A 244 12.35 17.40 3.42
N GLU A 245 12.49 17.30 4.75
CA GLU A 245 11.39 17.23 5.72
C GLU A 245 10.60 18.54 5.85
N ASP A 246 11.18 19.61 5.34
CA ASP A 246 10.63 20.97 5.33
C ASP A 246 10.22 21.40 3.91
N GLY A 247 10.29 20.48 2.94
CA GLY A 247 9.58 20.59 1.67
C GLY A 247 10.37 20.16 0.43
N LEU A 248 11.18 19.10 0.45
CA LEU A 248 11.97 18.59 -0.69
C LEU A 248 13.00 19.60 -1.22
N LEU A 249 13.55 20.45 -0.35
CA LEU A 249 14.31 21.63 -0.77
C LEU A 249 15.69 21.24 -1.31
N GLY A 250 16.33 20.24 -0.70
CA GLY A 250 17.61 19.68 -1.12
C GLY A 250 17.59 19.11 -2.53
N ALA A 251 16.59 18.29 -2.88
CA ALA A 251 16.46 17.77 -4.24
C ALA A 251 16.24 18.90 -5.28
N ARG A 252 15.51 19.96 -4.93
CA ARG A 252 15.40 21.13 -5.84
C ARG A 252 16.73 21.85 -6.01
N ALA A 253 17.52 22.00 -4.94
CA ALA A 253 18.85 22.59 -4.99
C ALA A 253 19.82 21.79 -5.87
N PHE A 254 19.69 20.47 -5.91
CA PHE A 254 20.44 19.62 -6.84
C PHE A 254 20.17 19.97 -8.33
N GLY A 255 19.06 20.65 -8.62
CA GLY A 255 18.75 21.20 -9.93
C GLY A 255 19.81 22.15 -10.51
N TYR A 256 20.74 22.64 -9.69
CA TYR A 256 21.86 23.54 -10.04
C TYR A 256 23.21 22.81 -10.10
N SER A 257 23.21 21.49 -9.90
CA SER A 257 24.40 20.65 -10.04
C SER A 257 24.78 20.47 -11.51
N PRO A 258 26.08 20.51 -11.87
CA PRO A 258 26.52 20.14 -13.22
C PRO A 258 26.25 18.68 -13.57
N LEU A 259 26.02 17.81 -12.57
CA LEU A 259 25.76 16.38 -12.77
C LEU A 259 24.29 16.05 -13.03
N LEU A 260 23.38 17.04 -12.92
CA LEU A 260 21.94 16.82 -13.09
C LEU A 260 21.62 16.11 -14.42
N LYS A 261 22.19 16.63 -15.52
CA LYS A 261 21.93 16.10 -16.87
C LYS A 261 22.64 14.79 -17.18
N PHE A 262 23.72 14.51 -16.45
CA PHE A 262 24.41 13.24 -16.51
C PHE A 262 23.57 12.13 -15.88
N CYS A 263 22.89 12.40 -14.77
CA CYS A 263 22.10 11.38 -14.06
C CYS A 263 20.80 11.05 -14.83
N HIS A 264 20.82 9.97 -15.63
CA HIS A 264 19.66 9.51 -16.40
C HIS A 264 18.67 8.70 -15.56
N THR A 265 19.23 7.96 -14.60
CA THR A 265 18.49 7.09 -13.70
C THR A 265 18.66 7.48 -12.25
N PHE A 266 17.73 7.10 -11.39
CA PHE A 266 17.86 7.32 -9.95
C PHE A 266 17.33 6.18 -9.07
N VAL A 267 17.91 6.07 -7.88
CA VAL A 267 17.43 5.26 -6.75
C VAL A 267 17.22 6.21 -5.59
N ASN A 268 15.96 6.49 -5.24
CA ASN A 268 15.62 7.25 -4.05
C ASN A 268 15.47 6.29 -2.86
N LEU A 269 16.14 6.56 -1.76
CA LEU A 269 16.03 5.84 -0.50
C LEU A 269 15.30 6.73 0.50
N GLU A 270 14.41 6.14 1.30
CA GLU A 270 13.46 6.94 2.10
C GLU A 270 12.90 6.23 3.36
N GLY A 271 12.32 7.01 4.27
CA GLY A 271 11.93 6.60 5.61
C GLY A 271 10.47 6.74 6.03
N ALA A 272 9.46 6.41 5.24
CA ALA A 272 8.04 6.59 5.60
C ALA A 272 7.45 5.68 6.73
N GLY A 273 8.30 5.11 7.59
CA GLY A 273 7.96 4.25 8.73
C GLY A 273 9.21 3.79 9.49
N ALA A 274 9.07 3.39 10.76
CA ALA A 274 10.22 3.10 11.63
C ALA A 274 10.88 1.72 11.45
N GLY A 275 11.24 1.36 10.21
CA GLY A 275 12.07 0.20 9.87
C GLY A 275 11.35 -0.93 9.14
N GLY A 276 11.66 -2.18 9.50
CA GLY A 276 11.11 -3.35 8.81
C GLY A 276 11.76 -3.60 7.44
N ARG A 277 10.96 -4.01 6.46
CA ARG A 277 11.41 -4.22 5.07
C ARG A 277 11.24 -2.93 4.28
N ALA A 278 12.30 -2.51 3.59
CA ALA A 278 12.22 -1.42 2.61
C ALA A 278 11.48 -1.91 1.35
N MET A 279 10.35 -1.28 1.03
CA MET A 279 9.49 -1.61 -0.10
C MET A 279 9.79 -0.72 -1.30
N LEU A 280 9.71 -1.25 -2.51
CA LEU A 280 9.57 -0.43 -3.71
C LEU A 280 8.19 0.26 -3.70
N PHE A 281 8.17 1.52 -3.27
CA PHE A 281 6.97 2.36 -3.19
C PHE A 281 6.44 2.73 -4.56
N ARG A 282 7.35 3.25 -5.38
CA ARG A 282 7.07 3.81 -6.70
C ARG A 282 8.21 3.49 -7.65
N THR A 283 7.89 3.49 -8.94
CA THR A 283 8.86 3.39 -10.03
C THR A 283 8.32 4.18 -11.20
N THR A 284 9.18 4.81 -11.99
CA THR A 284 8.75 5.62 -13.13
C THR A 284 8.18 4.77 -14.26
N ASP A 285 8.67 3.54 -14.43
CA ASP A 285 8.33 2.67 -15.56
C ASP A 285 8.74 1.20 -15.35
N LEU A 286 8.39 0.36 -16.33
CA LEU A 286 8.68 -1.07 -16.39
C LEU A 286 10.18 -1.37 -16.42
N GLU A 287 10.97 -0.59 -17.14
CA GLU A 287 12.41 -0.82 -17.26
C GLU A 287 13.10 -0.59 -15.90
N ALA A 288 12.72 0.45 -15.17
CA ALA A 288 13.15 0.68 -13.80
C ALA A 288 12.70 -0.44 -12.83
N ALA A 289 11.44 -0.89 -12.93
CA ALA A 289 10.93 -2.03 -12.15
C ALA A 289 11.70 -3.34 -12.45
N LYS A 290 12.18 -3.52 -13.69
CA LYS A 290 13.02 -4.66 -14.07
C LYS A 290 14.44 -4.54 -13.54
N ALA A 291 14.99 -3.34 -13.40
CA ALA A 291 16.28 -3.16 -12.74
C ALA A 291 16.22 -3.61 -11.27
N TYR A 292 15.17 -3.20 -10.55
CA TYR A 292 14.92 -3.61 -9.16
C TYR A 292 14.77 -5.12 -8.96
N SER A 293 14.37 -5.87 -10.01
CA SER A 293 14.22 -7.34 -9.95
C SER A 293 15.49 -8.10 -9.55
N LYS A 294 16.66 -7.45 -9.61
CA LYS A 294 17.94 -8.01 -9.16
C LYS A 294 18.18 -7.91 -7.66
N SER A 295 17.32 -7.20 -6.93
CA SER A 295 17.31 -7.19 -5.47
C SER A 295 17.23 -8.63 -4.94
N PRO A 296 18.04 -9.01 -3.94
CA PRO A 296 18.01 -10.35 -3.36
C PRO A 296 16.74 -10.63 -2.57
N HIS A 297 16.04 -9.58 -2.12
CA HIS A 297 14.82 -9.65 -1.34
C HIS A 297 13.77 -8.69 -1.91
N PRO A 298 13.30 -8.92 -3.15
CA PRO A 298 12.42 -7.96 -3.83
C PRO A 298 11.10 -7.85 -3.07
N PHE A 299 10.63 -6.63 -2.84
CA PHE A 299 9.40 -6.40 -2.08
C PHE A 299 8.69 -5.15 -2.61
N GLY A 300 7.46 -5.32 -3.12
CA GLY A 300 6.71 -4.21 -3.71
C GLY A 300 5.60 -4.67 -4.64
N SER A 301 4.70 -3.74 -4.98
CA SER A 301 3.55 -3.97 -5.83
C SER A 301 3.12 -2.68 -6.52
N VAL A 302 2.72 -2.76 -7.79
CA VAL A 302 2.19 -1.62 -8.57
C VAL A 302 0.98 -0.93 -7.89
N VAL A 303 0.28 -1.63 -7.00
CA VAL A 303 -0.84 -1.05 -6.23
C VAL A 303 -0.36 0.07 -5.31
N ALA A 304 0.83 -0.05 -4.72
CA ALA A 304 1.41 1.00 -3.89
C ALA A 304 1.66 2.26 -4.74
N ALA A 305 2.30 2.09 -5.91
CA ALA A 305 2.55 3.19 -6.84
C ALA A 305 1.26 3.89 -7.31
N ASN A 306 0.25 3.11 -7.72
CA ASN A 306 -1.03 3.69 -8.14
C ASN A 306 -1.77 4.40 -6.99
N ALA A 307 -1.57 4.01 -5.73
CA ALA A 307 -2.14 4.70 -4.58
C ALA A 307 -1.50 6.08 -4.35
N PHE A 308 -0.17 6.19 -4.50
CA PHE A 308 0.55 7.46 -4.42
C PHE A 308 0.23 8.39 -5.60
N GLU A 309 0.29 7.90 -6.84
CA GLU A 309 -0.04 8.68 -8.06
C GLU A 309 -1.44 9.32 -7.99
N ARG A 310 -2.35 8.69 -7.24
CA ARG A 310 -3.74 9.15 -7.08
C ARG A 310 -3.97 9.98 -5.82
N GLY A 311 -2.93 10.25 -5.04
CA GLY A 311 -3.01 11.00 -3.79
C GLY A 311 -3.83 10.29 -2.70
N VAL A 312 -3.95 8.97 -2.76
CA VAL A 312 -4.57 8.17 -1.69
C VAL A 312 -3.66 8.14 -0.47
N ILE A 313 -2.35 8.03 -0.71
CA ILE A 313 -1.31 8.19 0.32
C ILE A 313 -0.82 9.64 0.25
N LYS A 314 -0.82 10.33 1.39
CA LYS A 314 -0.37 11.72 1.53
C LYS A 314 1.04 11.74 2.12
N SER A 315 2.05 11.51 1.29
CA SER A 315 3.49 11.64 1.60
C SER A 315 4.16 12.11 0.31
N GLY A 316 5.03 13.13 0.41
CA GLY A 316 5.99 13.47 -0.63
C GLY A 316 7.32 12.79 -0.34
N THR A 317 8.13 12.59 -1.38
CA THR A 317 9.55 12.21 -1.28
C THR A 317 10.29 12.90 -2.42
N ASP A 318 11.61 12.95 -2.41
CA ASP A 318 12.39 13.56 -3.48
C ASP A 318 12.17 12.93 -4.87
N PHE A 319 11.58 11.73 -4.95
CA PHE A 319 11.07 11.15 -6.19
C PHE A 319 10.20 12.15 -6.98
N GLU A 320 9.41 12.97 -6.28
CA GLU A 320 8.51 13.97 -6.87
C GLU A 320 9.24 15.16 -7.48
N VAL A 321 10.54 15.31 -7.23
CA VAL A 321 11.39 16.31 -7.89
C VAL A 321 12.14 15.64 -9.05
N PHE A 322 12.80 14.51 -8.81
CA PHE A 322 13.64 13.86 -9.83
C PHE A 322 12.86 13.37 -11.06
N ALA A 323 11.71 12.74 -10.86
CA ALA A 323 10.94 12.15 -11.95
C ALA A 323 10.22 13.18 -12.83
N PRO A 324 9.33 14.05 -12.29
CA PRO A 324 8.57 14.99 -13.12
C PRO A 324 9.37 16.25 -13.47
N ASP A 325 10.11 16.86 -12.53
CA ASP A 325 10.72 18.18 -12.75
C ASP A 325 12.06 18.10 -13.50
N PHE A 326 12.80 17.00 -13.30
CA PHE A 326 14.08 16.77 -13.99
C PHE A 326 14.00 15.72 -15.11
N GLY A 327 12.91 14.94 -15.16
CA GLY A 327 12.67 13.94 -16.19
C GLY A 327 13.49 12.65 -16.02
N GLN A 328 14.10 12.42 -14.87
CA GLN A 328 14.89 11.22 -14.59
C GLN A 328 14.00 9.98 -14.43
N ARG A 329 14.55 8.78 -14.62
CA ARG A 329 13.79 7.51 -14.52
C ARG A 329 14.34 6.65 -13.40
N GLY A 330 13.51 6.12 -12.51
CA GLY A 330 14.05 5.53 -11.29
C GLY A 330 13.04 4.83 -10.41
N VAL A 331 13.53 4.50 -9.21
CA VAL A 331 12.80 3.77 -8.17
C VAL A 331 12.79 4.55 -6.86
N ASP A 332 11.74 4.35 -6.08
CA ASP A 332 11.55 4.91 -4.73
C ASP A 332 11.48 3.74 -3.73
N ILE A 333 12.51 3.56 -2.91
CA ILE A 333 12.64 2.44 -1.97
C ILE A 333 12.53 2.99 -0.55
N ALA A 334 11.46 2.65 0.15
CA ALA A 334 11.18 3.26 1.44
C ALA A 334 10.79 2.26 2.54
N PHE A 335 11.14 2.56 3.79
CA PHE A 335 10.47 1.95 4.92
C PHE A 335 9.03 2.48 5.03
N TYR A 336 8.11 1.67 5.53
CA TYR A 336 6.68 2.03 5.59
C TYR A 336 5.96 1.53 6.83
N GLN A 337 6.67 0.76 7.65
CA GLN A 337 6.15 0.16 8.87
C GLN A 337 7.21 0.18 9.97
N PRO A 338 6.81 0.30 11.24
CA PRO A 338 5.51 0.76 11.69
C PRO A 338 5.39 2.28 11.49
N ARG A 339 4.34 2.72 10.79
CA ARG A 339 4.10 4.15 10.54
C ARG A 339 3.74 4.92 11.82
N ALA A 340 3.31 4.24 12.89
CA ALA A 340 2.94 4.88 14.17
C ALA A 340 4.11 5.61 14.84
N ARG A 341 5.34 5.19 14.53
CA ARG A 341 6.59 5.76 15.04
C ARG A 341 7.21 6.82 14.13
N TYR A 342 6.79 6.86 12.87
CA TYR A 342 7.25 7.83 11.86
C TYR A 342 7.04 9.27 12.34
N HIS A 343 8.02 10.16 12.14
CA HIS A 343 8.01 11.56 12.64
C HIS A 343 7.81 11.71 14.16
N THR A 344 8.31 10.77 14.96
CA THR A 344 8.24 10.82 16.44
C THR A 344 9.57 10.42 17.08
N GLU A 345 9.70 10.60 18.39
CA GLU A 345 10.87 10.19 19.17
C GLU A 345 11.15 8.67 19.13
N ASP A 346 10.18 7.85 18.68
CA ASP A 346 10.36 6.41 18.49
C ASP A 346 11.03 6.04 17.15
N ASP A 347 11.20 7.00 16.23
CA ASP A 347 12.07 6.80 15.07
C ASP A 347 13.54 6.91 15.48
N ASP A 348 14.02 5.87 16.16
CA ASP A 348 15.35 5.78 16.75
C ASP A 348 16.02 4.43 16.43
N ALA A 349 17.32 4.33 16.76
CA ALA A 349 18.08 3.10 16.56
C ALA A 349 17.63 1.93 17.46
N ARG A 350 16.84 2.16 18.52
CA ARG A 350 16.36 1.11 19.45
C ARG A 350 15.17 0.33 18.86
N HIS A 351 14.40 0.99 17.99
CA HIS A 351 13.17 0.46 17.42
C HIS A 351 13.33 -0.14 16.01
N THR A 352 14.57 -0.21 15.52
CA THR A 352 14.93 -0.72 14.21
C THR A 352 16.09 -1.73 14.30
N SER A 353 16.64 -2.20 13.19
CA SER A 353 17.67 -3.25 13.20
C SER A 353 18.64 -3.22 12.02
N VAL A 354 19.81 -3.83 12.21
CA VAL A 354 20.81 -4.09 11.14
C VAL A 354 20.20 -4.84 9.95
N ARG A 355 19.17 -5.67 10.18
CA ARG A 355 18.47 -6.40 9.11
C ARG A 355 17.74 -5.44 8.17
N SER A 356 17.19 -4.34 8.71
CA SER A 356 16.51 -3.30 7.93
C SER A 356 17.51 -2.53 7.07
N ILE A 357 18.67 -2.16 7.63
CA ILE A 357 19.79 -1.58 6.86
C ILE A 357 20.15 -2.52 5.71
N TRP A 358 20.39 -3.80 5.99
CA TRP A 358 20.74 -4.77 4.95
C TRP A 358 19.67 -4.87 3.85
N HIS A 359 18.38 -4.89 4.21
CA HIS A 359 17.30 -4.98 3.23
C HIS A 359 17.28 -3.79 2.27
N MET A 360 17.44 -2.57 2.79
CA MET A 360 17.54 -1.36 1.97
C MET A 360 18.84 -1.33 1.16
N LEU A 361 19.99 -1.49 1.81
CA LEU A 361 21.32 -1.48 1.19
C LEU A 361 21.44 -2.49 0.06
N SER A 362 21.01 -3.74 0.28
CA SER A 362 21.12 -4.79 -0.74
C SER A 362 20.21 -4.55 -1.95
N ALA A 363 19.02 -3.95 -1.73
CA ALA A 363 18.13 -3.55 -2.81
C ALA A 363 18.69 -2.34 -3.60
N ALA A 364 19.19 -1.33 -2.89
CA ALA A 364 19.82 -0.14 -3.46
C ALA A 364 21.05 -0.52 -4.29
N LEU A 365 21.93 -1.36 -3.73
CA LEU A 365 23.14 -1.85 -4.38
C LEU A 365 22.82 -2.58 -5.68
N ALA A 366 21.94 -3.59 -5.62
CA ALA A 366 21.59 -4.38 -6.79
C ALA A 366 20.92 -3.54 -7.88
N THR A 367 20.14 -2.52 -7.49
CA THR A 367 19.46 -1.64 -8.44
C THR A 367 20.43 -0.62 -9.06
N ALA A 368 21.30 0.00 -8.27
CA ALA A 368 22.31 0.95 -8.75
C ALA A 368 23.33 0.29 -9.68
N GLU A 369 23.81 -0.91 -9.31
CA GLU A 369 24.67 -1.75 -10.16
C GLU A 369 23.98 -2.04 -11.49
N ARG A 370 22.69 -2.43 -11.46
CA ARG A 370 21.93 -2.74 -12.66
C ARG A 370 21.65 -1.51 -13.53
N PHE A 371 21.39 -0.35 -12.93
CA PHE A 371 21.25 0.89 -13.68
C PHE A 371 22.56 1.29 -14.35
N SER A 372 23.68 1.21 -13.62
CA SER A 372 25.02 1.50 -14.16
C SER A 372 25.36 0.62 -15.37
N GLU A 373 24.86 -0.61 -15.46
CA GLU A 373 25.04 -1.46 -16.64
C GLU A 373 24.15 -1.07 -17.84
N LEU A 374 22.95 -0.53 -17.55
CA LEU A 374 21.88 -0.35 -18.53
C LEU A 374 21.78 1.07 -19.09
N THR A 375 22.42 2.06 -18.48
CA THR A 375 22.19 3.46 -18.79
C THR A 375 22.30 3.78 -20.29
N ASP A 376 23.40 3.38 -20.94
CA ASP A 376 23.64 3.68 -22.35
C ASP A 376 22.74 2.91 -23.33
N THR A 377 22.05 1.85 -22.88
CA THR A 377 21.26 0.97 -23.77
C THR A 377 19.75 1.14 -23.61
N VAL A 378 19.27 1.30 -22.39
CA VAL A 378 17.84 1.33 -22.05
C VAL A 378 17.38 2.73 -21.63
N PHE A 379 18.26 3.45 -20.93
CA PHE A 379 17.98 4.78 -20.39
C PHE A 379 18.73 5.87 -21.17
N SER A 380 18.80 5.71 -22.48
CA SER A 380 19.44 6.66 -23.40
C SER A 380 18.52 6.95 -24.58
N GLY A 381 18.73 8.12 -25.20
CA GLY A 381 18.01 8.55 -26.40
C GLY A 381 16.84 9.50 -26.12
N ASP A 382 16.18 9.90 -27.21
CA ASP A 382 15.17 10.95 -27.18
C ASP A 382 13.93 10.54 -26.38
N ARG A 383 13.43 11.49 -25.58
CA ARG A 383 12.19 11.33 -24.82
C ARG A 383 10.97 11.22 -25.74
N ARG A 384 9.87 10.69 -25.19
CA ARG A 384 8.58 10.60 -25.89
C ARG A 384 7.87 11.95 -26.03
N ASP A 385 8.01 12.82 -25.04
CA ASP A 385 7.43 14.18 -25.01
C ASP A 385 8.21 15.18 -25.89
N GLY A 386 9.48 14.87 -26.21
CA GLY A 386 10.35 15.70 -27.03
C GLY A 386 10.91 16.91 -26.29
N ASP A 387 10.74 16.99 -24.96
CA ASP A 387 11.25 18.08 -24.15
C ASP A 387 12.76 17.96 -24.00
N LYS A 388 13.50 18.94 -24.53
CA LYS A 388 14.97 18.97 -24.52
C LYS A 388 15.54 19.57 -23.24
N ASP A 389 14.72 20.28 -22.48
CA ASP A 389 15.13 20.92 -21.24
C ASP A 389 15.13 19.90 -20.08
N LEU A 390 14.62 18.68 -20.28
CA LEU A 390 14.67 17.54 -19.35
C LEU A 390 15.76 16.51 -19.71
N VAL A 391 16.02 15.55 -18.82
CA VAL A 391 17.03 14.50 -19.06
C VAL A 391 16.58 13.53 -20.16
N GLN A 392 17.47 13.29 -21.14
CA GLN A 392 17.20 12.46 -22.32
C GLN A 392 17.53 10.98 -22.06
N ASN A 393 16.53 10.25 -21.55
CA ASN A 393 16.68 8.88 -21.07
C ASN A 393 15.74 7.87 -21.74
N GLY A 394 15.40 8.12 -23.01
CA GLY A 394 14.60 7.21 -23.83
C GLY A 394 13.10 7.26 -23.56
N LYS A 395 12.39 6.18 -23.94
CA LYS A 395 10.93 6.11 -23.91
C LYS A 395 10.45 5.15 -22.81
N PRO A 396 9.71 5.64 -21.80
CA PRO A 396 9.21 4.79 -20.71
C PRO A 396 8.08 3.87 -21.18
N THR A 397 8.03 2.65 -20.62
CA THR A 397 6.92 1.71 -20.80
C THR A 397 6.16 1.56 -19.48
N GLU A 398 4.84 1.73 -19.50
CA GLU A 398 3.99 1.43 -18.34
C GLU A 398 4.03 -0.07 -18.01
N GLY A 399 4.24 -0.38 -16.74
CA GLY A 399 4.48 -1.74 -16.26
C GLY A 399 3.58 -2.13 -15.09
N VAL A 400 3.33 -3.44 -15.01
CA VAL A 400 2.71 -4.11 -13.86
C VAL A 400 3.80 -4.94 -13.20
N TYR A 401 3.95 -4.79 -11.89
CA TYR A 401 4.94 -5.52 -11.13
C TYR A 401 4.47 -5.87 -9.72
N PHE A 402 4.99 -6.97 -9.18
CA PHE A 402 4.72 -7.46 -7.83
C PHE A 402 5.73 -8.55 -7.42
N ASP A 403 5.89 -8.75 -6.11
CA ASP A 403 6.72 -9.81 -5.55
C ASP A 403 5.97 -11.13 -5.28
N TRP A 404 6.75 -12.22 -5.19
CA TRP A 404 6.31 -13.53 -4.76
C TRP A 404 7.05 -13.91 -3.46
N TYR A 405 6.36 -13.80 -2.33
CA TYR A 405 6.91 -14.12 -1.00
C TYR A 405 8.25 -13.46 -0.69
N GLY A 406 8.48 -12.24 -1.19
CA GLY A 406 9.73 -11.53 -0.97
C GLY A 406 10.98 -12.19 -1.57
N SER A 407 10.81 -13.10 -2.54
CA SER A 407 11.89 -13.92 -3.13
C SER A 407 11.83 -14.01 -4.66
N GLY A 408 10.64 -13.89 -5.25
CA GLY A 408 10.44 -13.79 -6.70
C GLY A 408 9.93 -12.42 -7.10
N TRP A 409 10.16 -12.03 -8.35
CA TRP A 409 9.67 -10.78 -8.92
C TRP A 409 9.02 -11.02 -10.27
N SER A 410 7.90 -10.37 -10.52
CA SER A 410 7.24 -10.35 -11.83
C SER A 410 7.08 -8.91 -12.30
N ALA A 411 7.45 -8.64 -13.55
CA ALA A 411 7.30 -7.33 -14.18
C ALA A 411 7.01 -7.48 -15.69
N PHE A 412 5.88 -6.94 -16.16
CA PHE A 412 5.43 -7.05 -17.55
C PHE A 412 4.65 -5.79 -17.99
N PRO A 413 4.52 -5.50 -19.30
CA PRO A 413 3.89 -4.26 -19.76
C PRO A 413 2.39 -4.22 -19.46
N LEU A 414 1.88 -3.04 -19.09
CA LEU A 414 0.45 -2.80 -18.82
C LEU A 414 -0.42 -3.11 -20.05
N ARG A 415 0.05 -2.76 -21.25
CA ARG A 415 -0.62 -3.13 -22.50
C ARG A 415 -0.73 -4.65 -22.70
N GLY A 416 0.23 -5.40 -22.17
CA GLY A 416 0.18 -6.86 -22.16
C GLY A 416 -0.91 -7.39 -21.22
N LEU A 417 -1.07 -6.77 -20.04
CA LEU A 417 -2.18 -7.08 -19.15
C LEU A 417 -3.52 -6.81 -19.82
N PHE A 418 -3.69 -5.64 -20.44
CA PHE A 418 -4.91 -5.28 -21.17
C PHE A 418 -5.25 -6.26 -22.29
N ALA A 419 -4.25 -6.67 -23.08
CA ALA A 419 -4.45 -7.67 -24.12
C ALA A 419 -4.88 -9.03 -23.55
N TRP A 420 -4.30 -9.43 -22.42
CA TRP A 420 -4.69 -10.66 -21.72
C TRP A 420 -6.13 -10.56 -21.18
N SER A 421 -6.47 -9.45 -20.51
CA SER A 421 -7.81 -9.14 -20.00
C SER A 421 -8.88 -9.20 -21.10
N LEU A 422 -8.62 -8.55 -22.24
CA LEU A 422 -9.55 -8.56 -23.37
C LEU A 422 -9.70 -9.96 -23.99
N THR A 423 -8.60 -10.70 -24.11
CA THR A 423 -8.62 -12.09 -24.61
C THR A 423 -9.48 -12.96 -23.69
N LEU A 424 -9.33 -12.82 -22.37
CA LEU A 424 -10.14 -13.55 -21.41
C LEU A 424 -11.64 -13.23 -21.55
N LEU A 425 -12.01 -11.95 -21.69
CA LEU A 425 -13.39 -11.52 -21.84
C LEU A 425 -14.08 -12.09 -23.08
N LEU A 426 -13.35 -12.29 -24.18
CA LEU A 426 -13.88 -12.76 -25.46
C LEU A 426 -13.79 -14.27 -25.63
N VAL A 427 -12.63 -14.86 -25.36
CA VAL A 427 -12.36 -16.28 -25.67
C VAL A 427 -13.02 -17.19 -24.65
N THR A 428 -12.98 -16.85 -23.36
CA THR A 428 -13.48 -17.76 -22.32
C THR A 428 -14.98 -18.05 -22.45
N PRO A 429 -15.89 -17.08 -22.71
CA PRO A 429 -17.30 -17.40 -22.91
C PRO A 429 -17.53 -18.22 -24.19
N LEU A 430 -16.82 -17.92 -25.29
CA LEU A 430 -16.94 -18.67 -26.55
C LEU A 430 -16.57 -20.14 -26.38
N VAL A 431 -15.46 -20.42 -25.70
CA VAL A 431 -15.03 -21.81 -25.42
C VAL A 431 -16.08 -22.53 -24.56
N LEU A 432 -16.59 -21.90 -23.51
CA LEU A 432 -17.62 -22.49 -22.67
C LEU A 432 -18.92 -22.76 -23.43
N ILE A 433 -19.32 -21.87 -24.36
CA ILE A 433 -20.48 -22.06 -25.25
C ILE A 433 -20.26 -23.28 -26.16
N VAL A 434 -19.08 -23.40 -26.79
CA VAL A 434 -18.77 -24.53 -27.68
C VAL A 434 -18.80 -25.86 -26.94
N VAL A 435 -18.19 -25.94 -25.75
CA VAL A 435 -18.21 -27.18 -24.92
C VAL A 435 -19.63 -27.51 -24.49
N THR A 436 -20.40 -26.51 -24.06
CA THR A 436 -21.81 -26.68 -23.69
C THR A 436 -22.64 -27.20 -24.87
N TYR A 437 -22.43 -26.66 -26.08
CA TYR A 437 -23.08 -27.14 -27.30
C TYR A 437 -22.73 -28.61 -27.60
N LEU A 438 -21.47 -29.00 -27.44
CA LEU A 438 -21.05 -30.40 -27.62
C LEU A 438 -21.71 -31.34 -26.59
N LEU A 439 -21.81 -30.91 -25.33
CA LEU A 439 -22.49 -31.66 -24.28
C LEU A 439 -23.98 -31.83 -24.55
N ILE A 440 -24.65 -30.77 -25.04
CA ILE A 440 -26.06 -30.82 -25.43
C ILE A 440 -26.24 -31.80 -26.60
N ARG A 441 -25.36 -31.74 -27.61
CA ARG A 441 -25.42 -32.63 -28.77
C ARG A 441 -25.21 -34.10 -28.42
N GLN A 442 -24.46 -34.40 -27.36
CA GLN A 442 -24.24 -35.76 -26.87
C GLN A 442 -25.26 -36.20 -25.81
N ASP A 443 -26.29 -35.40 -25.54
CA ASP A 443 -27.29 -35.63 -24.50
C ASP A 443 -26.71 -35.76 -23.06
N LYS A 444 -25.57 -35.11 -22.80
CA LYS A 444 -24.83 -35.18 -21.52
C LYS A 444 -24.87 -33.88 -20.73
N TYR A 445 -25.68 -32.91 -21.13
CA TYR A 445 -25.83 -31.65 -20.40
C TYR A 445 -26.89 -31.78 -19.30
N TYR A 446 -26.44 -32.09 -18.07
CA TYR A 446 -27.31 -32.27 -16.90
C TYR A 446 -27.66 -30.96 -16.17
N PHE A 447 -26.92 -29.88 -16.40
CA PHE A 447 -27.27 -28.57 -15.86
C PHE A 447 -28.61 -28.11 -16.46
N PHE A 448 -29.51 -27.64 -15.59
CA PHE A 448 -30.84 -27.14 -15.99
C PHE A 448 -31.79 -28.19 -16.63
N ALA A 449 -31.40 -29.47 -16.69
CA ALA A 449 -32.30 -30.56 -17.09
C ALA A 449 -33.36 -30.79 -16.00
N LYS A 450 -34.66 -30.80 -16.37
CA LYS A 450 -35.75 -31.03 -15.42
C LYS A 450 -36.05 -32.51 -15.30
N ASP A 451 -36.68 -33.05 -16.34
CA ASP A 451 -37.18 -34.41 -16.41
C ASP A 451 -36.86 -35.00 -17.80
N VAL A 452 -36.83 -36.34 -17.91
CA VAL A 452 -36.68 -37.06 -19.18
C VAL A 452 -37.95 -37.88 -19.40
N GLU A 453 -38.59 -37.67 -20.54
CA GLU A 453 -39.75 -38.45 -20.99
C GLU A 453 -39.24 -39.63 -21.84
N LEU A 454 -39.75 -40.83 -21.59
CA LEU A 454 -39.39 -42.02 -22.34
C LEU A 454 -40.30 -42.18 -23.57
N GLU A 455 -39.70 -42.29 -24.75
CA GLU A 455 -40.44 -42.30 -26.02
C GLU A 455 -41.07 -43.68 -26.36
N ASN A 456 -40.77 -44.75 -25.60
CA ASN A 456 -41.15 -46.14 -25.96
C ASN A 456 -41.65 -47.01 -24.79
N SER A 457 -42.64 -46.55 -24.01
CA SER A 457 -43.35 -47.44 -23.08
C SER A 457 -44.86 -47.17 -23.09
N GLU A 458 -45.64 -48.12 -23.62
CA GLU A 458 -47.11 -48.08 -23.71
C GLU A 458 -47.83 -48.15 -22.34
N LEU A 459 -47.12 -48.07 -21.22
CA LEU A 459 -47.69 -47.94 -19.88
C LEU A 459 -47.21 -46.65 -19.23
N HIS A 460 -48.15 -45.92 -18.63
CA HIS A 460 -47.94 -44.71 -17.86
C HIS A 460 -46.87 -44.88 -16.77
N ASP A 461 -45.64 -44.46 -17.04
CA ASP A 461 -44.62 -44.24 -16.03
C ASP A 461 -44.37 -42.75 -15.83
N ASP A 462 -44.28 -42.35 -14.57
CA ASP A 462 -43.99 -40.96 -14.17
C ASP A 462 -42.59 -40.54 -14.66
N PRO A 463 -42.41 -39.30 -15.14
CA PRO A 463 -41.14 -38.83 -15.68
C PRO A 463 -40.02 -38.84 -14.62
N ILE A 464 -38.82 -39.29 -15.00
CA ILE A 464 -37.68 -39.38 -14.07
C ILE A 464 -37.08 -37.99 -13.84
N ALA A 465 -37.22 -37.48 -12.62
CA ALA A 465 -36.69 -36.18 -12.24
C ALA A 465 -35.16 -36.18 -12.11
N LEU A 466 -34.46 -35.57 -13.07
CA LEU A 466 -33.00 -35.43 -13.04
C LEU A 466 -32.51 -34.37 -12.05
N GLY A 467 -33.38 -33.41 -11.70
CA GLY A 467 -33.10 -32.40 -10.69
C GLY A 467 -31.97 -31.43 -11.06
N GLY A 468 -31.77 -31.16 -12.36
CA GLY A 468 -30.70 -30.32 -12.89
C GLY A 468 -30.78 -28.84 -12.51
N TRP A 469 -31.91 -28.34 -11.99
CA TRP A 469 -32.04 -26.99 -11.43
C TRP A 469 -31.67 -26.89 -9.94
N ARG A 470 -31.46 -28.04 -9.26
CA ARG A 470 -31.24 -28.06 -7.81
C ARG A 470 -29.93 -27.35 -7.47
N GLY A 471 -30.06 -26.16 -6.88
CA GLY A 471 -28.96 -25.45 -6.26
C GLY A 471 -28.39 -24.26 -7.01
N PHE A 472 -28.95 -23.93 -8.19
CA PHE A 472 -28.52 -22.78 -8.99
C PHE A 472 -28.49 -21.46 -8.20
N PHE A 473 -29.55 -21.12 -7.46
CA PHE A 473 -29.64 -19.86 -6.70
C PHE A 473 -29.00 -19.90 -5.31
N ARG A 474 -28.45 -21.04 -4.86
CA ARG A 474 -27.89 -21.14 -3.50
C ARG A 474 -26.68 -20.24 -3.31
N TYR A 475 -25.80 -20.26 -4.29
CA TYR A 475 -24.54 -19.51 -4.26
C TYR A 475 -24.76 -17.99 -4.17
N PRO A 476 -25.52 -17.32 -5.07
CA PRO A 476 -25.71 -15.88 -4.98
C PRO A 476 -26.41 -15.46 -3.70
N LEU A 477 -27.40 -16.24 -3.22
CA LEU A 477 -28.08 -15.96 -1.95
C LEU A 477 -27.11 -16.05 -0.75
N ALA A 478 -26.30 -17.11 -0.70
CA ALA A 478 -25.30 -17.27 0.36
C ALA A 478 -24.22 -16.18 0.32
N LEU A 479 -23.76 -15.81 -0.88
CA LEU A 479 -22.77 -14.75 -1.06
C LEU A 479 -23.32 -13.39 -0.64
N ILE A 480 -24.50 -13.01 -1.12
CA ILE A 480 -25.15 -11.73 -0.75
C ILE A 480 -25.35 -11.65 0.76
N PHE A 481 -25.81 -12.73 1.40
CA PHE A 481 -26.00 -12.77 2.84
C PHE A 481 -24.67 -12.63 3.60
N ALA A 482 -23.65 -13.40 3.23
CA ALA A 482 -22.34 -13.36 3.90
C ALA A 482 -21.62 -12.01 3.70
N VAL A 483 -21.67 -11.45 2.48
CA VAL A 483 -21.13 -10.11 2.18
C VAL A 483 -21.88 -9.05 2.98
N GLY A 484 -23.22 -9.07 2.95
CA GLY A 484 -24.05 -8.11 3.68
C GLY A 484 -23.76 -8.11 5.18
N LEU A 485 -23.64 -9.30 5.79
CA LEU A 485 -23.33 -9.39 7.22
C LEU A 485 -21.89 -8.94 7.54
N THR A 486 -20.93 -9.29 6.69
CA THR A 486 -19.52 -8.90 6.87
C THR A 486 -19.35 -7.39 6.76
N LEU A 487 -19.93 -6.78 5.71
CA LEU A 487 -19.91 -5.33 5.54
C LEU A 487 -20.72 -4.61 6.62
N GLY A 488 -21.84 -5.18 7.07
CA GLY A 488 -22.61 -4.67 8.20
C GLY A 488 -21.81 -4.62 9.50
N ALA A 489 -21.05 -5.68 9.81
CA ALA A 489 -20.16 -5.70 10.97
C ALA A 489 -19.00 -4.70 10.84
N VAL A 490 -18.42 -4.57 9.65
CA VAL A 490 -17.40 -3.55 9.36
C VAL A 490 -17.94 -2.14 9.56
N LEU A 491 -19.14 -1.84 9.05
CA LEU A 491 -19.81 -0.55 9.25
C LEU A 491 -20.12 -0.29 10.72
N LEU A 492 -20.46 -1.33 11.49
CA LEU A 492 -20.66 -1.21 12.93
C LEU A 492 -19.35 -0.87 13.67
N VAL A 493 -18.25 -1.57 13.38
CA VAL A 493 -16.94 -1.25 13.97
C VAL A 493 -16.50 0.15 13.56
N ALA A 494 -16.65 0.52 12.28
CA ALA A 494 -16.33 1.87 11.80
C ALA A 494 -17.18 2.97 12.47
N LYS A 495 -18.38 2.64 12.96
CA LYS A 495 -19.22 3.57 13.70
C LYS A 495 -18.89 3.63 15.19
N VAL A 496 -18.53 2.51 15.81
CA VAL A 496 -18.35 2.40 17.27
C VAL A 496 -16.90 2.63 17.68
N ASN A 497 -15.95 2.00 16.99
CA ASN A 497 -14.52 2.08 17.30
C ASN A 497 -13.68 2.07 16.00
N PRO A 498 -13.77 3.13 15.18
CA PRO A 498 -13.07 3.19 13.89
C PRO A 498 -11.54 3.16 14.00
N LEU A 499 -10.98 3.57 15.14
CA LEU A 499 -9.53 3.69 15.32
C LEU A 499 -8.88 2.39 15.78
N ILE A 500 -9.64 1.32 16.06
CA ILE A 500 -9.08 0.05 16.55
C ILE A 500 -8.10 -0.60 15.58
N ILE A 501 -8.25 -0.32 14.28
CA ILE A 501 -7.33 -0.79 13.23
C ILE A 501 -5.90 -0.25 13.43
N TYR A 502 -5.74 0.86 14.14
CA TYR A 502 -4.45 1.50 14.42
C TYR A 502 -3.49 0.59 15.22
N SER A 503 -4.00 -0.10 16.25
CA SER A 503 -3.19 -1.02 17.07
C SER A 503 -3.51 -2.51 16.83
N SER A 504 -4.73 -2.82 16.38
CA SER A 504 -5.29 -4.18 16.40
C SER A 504 -5.82 -4.62 15.03
N GLY A 505 -5.12 -4.27 13.93
CA GLY A 505 -5.53 -4.65 12.57
C GLY A 505 -5.82 -6.15 12.38
N TYR A 506 -5.01 -7.03 12.98
CA TYR A 506 -5.23 -8.48 12.93
C TYR A 506 -6.51 -8.95 13.63
N ALA A 507 -6.98 -8.24 14.67
CA ALA A 507 -8.26 -8.55 15.32
C ALA A 507 -9.45 -8.20 14.40
N VAL A 508 -9.33 -7.14 13.59
CA VAL A 508 -10.32 -6.79 12.56
C VAL A 508 -10.36 -7.88 11.49
N TRP A 509 -9.20 -8.33 11.00
CA TRP A 509 -9.08 -9.45 10.06
C TRP A 509 -9.68 -10.75 10.58
N ALA A 510 -9.34 -11.13 11.80
CA ALA A 510 -9.85 -12.36 12.41
C ALA A 510 -11.38 -12.32 12.55
N MET A 511 -11.96 -11.16 12.89
CA MET A 511 -13.40 -10.94 12.94
C MET A 511 -14.05 -11.09 11.57
N THR A 512 -13.57 -10.36 10.54
CA THR A 512 -14.18 -10.36 9.20
C THR A 512 -14.06 -11.72 8.53
N VAL A 513 -12.88 -12.36 8.59
CA VAL A 513 -12.64 -13.70 8.02
C VAL A 513 -13.56 -14.73 8.68
N SER A 514 -13.63 -14.71 10.01
CA SER A 514 -14.49 -15.63 10.75
C SER A 514 -15.96 -15.42 10.39
N LEU A 515 -16.43 -14.17 10.36
CA LEU A 515 -17.83 -13.84 10.09
C LEU A 515 -18.26 -14.22 8.67
N PHE A 516 -17.45 -13.90 7.65
CA PHE A 516 -17.75 -14.30 6.28
C PHE A 516 -17.79 -15.83 6.17
N TYR A 517 -16.79 -16.50 6.74
CA TYR A 517 -16.67 -17.95 6.67
C TYR A 517 -17.88 -18.66 7.29
N ILE A 518 -18.24 -18.32 8.54
CA ILE A 518 -19.36 -18.98 9.24
C ILE A 518 -20.69 -18.70 8.55
N SER A 519 -20.91 -17.49 8.05
CA SER A 519 -22.17 -17.07 7.45
C SER A 519 -22.39 -17.77 6.12
N PHE A 520 -21.35 -17.77 5.27
CA PHE A 520 -21.40 -18.46 3.99
C PHE A 520 -21.54 -19.97 4.20
N PHE A 521 -20.76 -20.55 5.13
CA PHE A 521 -20.85 -21.97 5.47
C PHE A 521 -22.25 -22.38 5.93
N MET A 522 -22.87 -21.63 6.85
CA MET A 522 -24.18 -21.98 7.41
C MET A 522 -25.27 -21.99 6.35
N ILE A 523 -25.35 -20.95 5.50
CA ILE A 523 -26.36 -20.89 4.44
C ILE A 523 -26.15 -22.02 3.43
N MET A 524 -24.90 -22.27 3.03
CA MET A 524 -24.59 -23.30 2.05
C MET A 524 -24.80 -24.71 2.57
N ARG A 525 -24.39 -24.98 3.82
CA ARG A 525 -24.60 -26.27 4.47
C ARG A 525 -26.08 -26.53 4.72
N GLY A 526 -26.82 -25.52 5.18
CA GLY A 526 -28.28 -25.60 5.36
C GLY A 526 -29.00 -25.86 4.04
N ALA A 527 -28.66 -25.12 2.97
CA ALA A 527 -29.25 -25.33 1.66
C ALA A 527 -28.91 -26.71 1.06
N ASN A 528 -27.69 -27.21 1.31
CA ASN A 528 -27.30 -28.57 0.91
C ASN A 528 -28.03 -29.65 1.72
N PHE A 529 -28.27 -29.42 3.01
CA PHE A 529 -29.03 -30.35 3.86
C PHE A 529 -30.50 -30.45 3.43
N VAL A 530 -31.15 -29.32 3.13
CA VAL A 530 -32.57 -29.29 2.74
C VAL A 530 -32.79 -29.85 1.34
N ARG A 531 -31.88 -29.56 0.39
CA ARG A 531 -31.95 -30.09 -0.98
C ARG A 531 -30.53 -30.48 -1.43
N PRO A 532 -30.08 -31.72 -1.26
CA PRO A 532 -28.76 -32.13 -1.76
C PRO A 532 -28.64 -31.97 -3.27
N SER A 533 -27.44 -31.62 -3.77
CA SER A 533 -27.19 -31.51 -5.21
C SER A 533 -25.72 -31.75 -5.56
N ALA A 534 -25.49 -32.70 -6.47
CA ALA A 534 -24.15 -32.99 -6.99
C ALA A 534 -23.60 -31.85 -7.89
N LEU A 535 -24.48 -31.07 -8.54
CA LEU A 535 -24.10 -29.96 -9.44
C LEU A 535 -23.69 -28.68 -8.71
N HIS A 536 -23.80 -28.66 -7.38
CA HIS A 536 -23.62 -27.45 -6.59
C HIS A 536 -22.26 -26.77 -6.83
N ARG A 537 -21.17 -27.54 -6.87
CA ARG A 537 -19.82 -27.04 -7.19
C ARG A 537 -19.77 -26.36 -8.56
N GLY A 538 -20.35 -27.00 -9.57
CA GLY A 538 -20.42 -26.43 -10.92
C GLY A 538 -21.24 -25.14 -10.97
N PHE A 539 -22.37 -25.08 -10.26
CA PHE A 539 -23.17 -23.85 -10.16
C PHE A 539 -22.44 -22.71 -9.46
N ALA A 540 -21.70 -22.99 -8.38
CA ALA A 540 -20.87 -22.00 -7.73
C ALA A 540 -19.80 -21.44 -8.69
N LEU A 541 -19.18 -22.29 -9.51
CA LEU A 541 -18.20 -21.89 -10.52
C LEU A 541 -18.83 -21.08 -11.66
N ILE A 542 -20.06 -21.38 -12.09
CA ILE A 542 -20.79 -20.55 -13.06
C ILE A 542 -21.02 -19.14 -12.51
N TRP A 543 -21.47 -19.01 -11.25
CA TRP A 543 -21.65 -17.70 -10.64
C TRP A 543 -20.33 -16.96 -10.41
N LEU A 544 -19.28 -17.65 -9.97
CA LEU A 544 -17.94 -17.07 -9.89
C LEU A 544 -17.43 -16.61 -11.25
N PHE A 545 -17.73 -17.34 -12.33
CA PHE A 545 -17.37 -16.93 -13.69
C PHE A 545 -18.08 -15.63 -14.07
N ILE A 546 -19.40 -15.53 -13.83
CA ILE A 546 -20.15 -14.29 -14.09
C ILE A 546 -19.59 -13.11 -13.28
N LEU A 547 -19.35 -13.30 -11.98
CA LEU A 547 -18.83 -12.25 -11.11
C LEU A 547 -17.41 -11.83 -11.51
N SER A 548 -16.52 -12.78 -11.73
CA SER A 548 -15.15 -12.49 -12.17
C SER A 548 -15.12 -11.86 -13.55
N TRP A 549 -16.03 -12.22 -14.46
CA TRP A 549 -16.15 -11.58 -15.77
C TRP A 549 -16.55 -10.10 -15.63
N ILE A 550 -17.50 -9.76 -14.76
CA ILE A 550 -17.86 -8.35 -14.48
C ILE A 550 -16.68 -7.57 -13.91
N VAL A 551 -15.97 -8.16 -12.94
CA VAL A 551 -14.75 -7.55 -12.37
C VAL A 551 -13.67 -7.39 -13.46
N GLN A 552 -13.55 -8.34 -14.38
CA GLN A 552 -12.61 -8.28 -15.48
C GLN A 552 -12.94 -7.16 -16.48
N VAL A 553 -14.22 -6.86 -16.72
CA VAL A 553 -14.62 -5.69 -17.51
C VAL A 553 -14.15 -4.41 -16.84
N ILE A 554 -14.36 -4.28 -15.53
CA ILE A 554 -13.89 -3.12 -14.75
C ILE A 554 -12.36 -3.00 -14.82
N ALA A 555 -11.65 -4.13 -14.67
CA ALA A 555 -10.20 -4.18 -14.76
C ALA A 555 -9.70 -3.74 -16.15
N ALA A 556 -10.29 -4.26 -17.23
CA ALA A 556 -9.91 -3.89 -18.59
C ALA A 556 -10.13 -2.39 -18.89
N VAL A 557 -11.22 -1.80 -18.37
CA VAL A 557 -11.47 -0.35 -18.50
C VAL A 557 -10.45 0.45 -17.69
N ALA A 558 -10.14 0.02 -16.48
CA ALA A 558 -9.14 0.67 -15.64
C ALA A 558 -7.72 0.61 -16.25
N GLU A 559 -7.37 -0.52 -16.87
CA GLU A 559 -6.10 -0.75 -17.56
C GLU A 559 -5.94 0.18 -18.79
N ASP A 560 -6.96 0.30 -19.64
CA ASP A 560 -6.90 1.08 -20.89
C ASP A 560 -7.13 2.58 -20.68
N ARG A 561 -8.14 2.97 -19.89
CA ARG A 561 -8.59 4.37 -19.77
C ARG A 561 -7.98 5.12 -18.61
N MET A 562 -7.62 4.39 -17.57
CA MET A 562 -7.13 4.99 -16.33
C MET A 562 -5.65 4.67 -16.06
N HIS A 563 -5.01 3.90 -16.94
CA HIS A 563 -3.63 3.44 -16.83
C HIS A 563 -3.31 2.76 -15.47
N ILE A 564 -4.27 2.00 -14.92
CA ILE A 564 -4.13 1.31 -13.62
C ILE A 564 -3.71 -0.14 -13.83
N GLY A 565 -2.55 -0.50 -13.26
CA GLY A 565 -2.10 -1.90 -13.20
C GLY A 565 -2.60 -2.65 -11.96
N GLY A 566 -3.10 -1.96 -10.94
CA GLY A 566 -3.42 -2.52 -9.62
C GLY A 566 -4.52 -3.60 -9.56
N LEU A 567 -5.28 -3.83 -10.63
CA LEU A 567 -6.32 -4.87 -10.70
C LEU A 567 -5.82 -6.18 -11.37
N TYR A 568 -4.51 -6.35 -11.54
CA TYR A 568 -3.91 -7.50 -12.22
C TYR A 568 -4.36 -8.87 -11.68
N PHE A 569 -4.68 -8.97 -10.38
CA PHE A 569 -5.16 -10.20 -9.75
C PHE A 569 -6.48 -10.72 -10.38
N ALA A 570 -7.29 -9.83 -10.96
CA ALA A 570 -8.55 -10.19 -11.62
C ALA A 570 -8.32 -11.12 -12.81
N ALA A 571 -7.30 -10.84 -13.65
CA ALA A 571 -6.98 -11.67 -14.81
C ALA A 571 -6.54 -13.09 -14.42
N PHE A 572 -5.71 -13.20 -13.37
CA PHE A 572 -5.30 -14.49 -12.79
C PHE A 572 -6.50 -15.25 -12.24
N PHE A 573 -7.34 -14.60 -11.44
CA PHE A 573 -8.52 -15.22 -10.84
C PHE A 573 -9.52 -15.69 -11.89
N HIS A 574 -9.83 -14.84 -12.88
CA HIS A 574 -10.75 -15.19 -13.96
C HIS A 574 -10.23 -16.36 -14.80
N THR A 575 -8.92 -16.42 -15.07
CA THR A 575 -8.30 -17.58 -15.74
C THR A 575 -8.50 -18.86 -14.93
N ALA A 576 -8.25 -18.82 -13.62
CA ALA A 576 -8.43 -19.97 -12.74
C ALA A 576 -9.90 -20.42 -12.64
N VAL A 577 -10.84 -19.47 -12.58
CA VAL A 577 -12.28 -19.73 -12.59
C VAL A 577 -12.73 -20.34 -13.91
N PHE A 578 -12.27 -19.80 -15.04
CA PHE A 578 -12.54 -20.34 -16.37
C PHE A 578 -12.08 -21.80 -16.48
N VAL A 579 -10.81 -22.10 -16.15
CA VAL A 579 -10.28 -23.47 -16.25
C VAL A 579 -11.04 -24.41 -15.30
N SER A 580 -11.37 -23.95 -14.08
CA SER A 580 -12.14 -24.75 -13.13
C SER A 580 -13.57 -25.05 -13.60
N LEU A 581 -14.23 -24.08 -14.22
CA LEU A 581 -15.55 -24.25 -14.82
C LEU A 581 -15.48 -25.16 -16.05
N PHE A 582 -14.46 -25.00 -16.90
CA PHE A 582 -14.21 -25.89 -18.03
C PHE A 582 -14.05 -27.35 -17.57
N ILE A 583 -13.26 -27.60 -16.51
CA ILE A 583 -13.16 -28.93 -15.89
C ILE A 583 -14.53 -29.46 -15.46
N SER A 584 -15.37 -28.62 -14.82
CA SER A 584 -16.71 -29.02 -14.39
C SER A 584 -17.63 -29.39 -15.55
N LEU A 585 -17.49 -28.73 -16.71
CA LEU A 585 -18.24 -29.10 -17.91
C LEU A 585 -17.71 -30.41 -18.50
N VAL A 586 -16.38 -30.57 -18.56
CA VAL A 586 -15.76 -31.80 -19.10
C VAL A 586 -16.08 -33.03 -18.25
N GLU A 587 -16.23 -32.89 -16.93
CA GLU A 587 -16.69 -33.96 -16.03
C GLU A 587 -18.02 -34.59 -16.48
N LEU A 588 -18.91 -33.81 -17.12
CA LEU A 588 -20.19 -34.32 -17.59
C LEU A 588 -20.05 -35.34 -18.73
N PHE A 589 -18.94 -35.35 -19.48
CA PHE A 589 -18.71 -36.38 -20.50
C PHE A 589 -18.57 -37.78 -19.90
N ALA A 590 -18.18 -37.88 -18.62
CA ALA A 590 -18.11 -39.15 -17.87
C ALA A 590 -19.49 -39.72 -17.50
N LEU A 591 -20.54 -38.91 -17.59
CA LEU A 591 -21.91 -39.36 -17.35
C LEU A 591 -22.48 -40.07 -18.60
N PRO A 592 -23.41 -41.03 -18.42
CA PRO A 592 -24.23 -41.57 -19.51
C PRO A 592 -25.10 -40.45 -20.14
N GLY A 593 -25.61 -40.69 -21.35
CA GLY A 593 -26.70 -39.85 -21.89
C GLY A 593 -27.89 -39.85 -20.93
N LYS A 594 -28.70 -38.78 -20.92
CA LYS A 594 -29.84 -38.69 -20.01
C LYS A 594 -30.90 -39.76 -20.36
N GLU A 595 -31.13 -40.01 -21.64
CA GLU A 595 -32.00 -41.09 -22.11
C GLU A 595 -31.45 -42.48 -21.71
N ASP A 596 -30.15 -42.73 -21.91
CA ASP A 596 -29.50 -43.98 -21.49
C ASP A 596 -29.61 -44.22 -19.98
N PHE A 597 -29.50 -43.16 -19.19
CA PHE A 597 -29.67 -43.23 -17.74
C PHE A 597 -31.12 -43.54 -17.35
N ALA A 598 -32.10 -42.92 -18.00
CA ALA A 598 -33.51 -43.19 -17.76
C ALA A 598 -33.86 -44.66 -18.03
N ASN A 599 -33.37 -45.22 -19.13
CA ASN A 599 -33.54 -46.63 -19.49
C ASN A 599 -32.89 -47.57 -18.43
N GLN A 600 -31.63 -47.31 -18.05
CA GLN A 600 -30.93 -48.11 -17.03
C GLN A 600 -31.65 -48.08 -15.67
N PHE A 601 -32.23 -46.93 -15.30
CA PHE A 601 -32.90 -46.77 -14.01
C PHE A 601 -34.25 -47.51 -13.94
N GLN A 602 -34.97 -47.64 -15.06
CA GLN A 602 -36.21 -48.43 -15.14
C GLN A 602 -35.96 -49.94 -15.18
N ASP A 603 -34.97 -50.39 -15.96
CA ASP A 603 -34.61 -51.82 -16.07
C ASP A 603 -34.27 -52.43 -14.69
N ASP A 604 -33.70 -51.62 -13.79
CA ASP A 604 -33.35 -52.01 -12.42
C ASP A 604 -34.52 -51.90 -11.43
N ALA A 605 -35.54 -51.10 -11.75
CA ALA A 605 -36.71 -50.86 -10.89
C ALA A 605 -37.84 -51.89 -11.09
N ALA A 606 -37.81 -52.67 -12.17
CA ALA A 606 -38.82 -53.70 -12.45
C ALA A 606 -38.59 -54.98 -11.62
N PRO A 607 -39.49 -55.36 -10.68
CA PRO A 607 -39.45 -56.68 -10.06
C PRO A 607 -40.09 -57.71 -11.01
N SER A 608 -39.47 -58.88 -11.10
CA SER A 608 -39.98 -60.07 -11.80
C SER A 608 -41.48 -60.33 -11.54
N HIS A 609 -42.34 -60.15 -12.54
CA HIS A 609 -43.74 -60.54 -12.48
C HIS A 609 -43.89 -62.08 -12.49
N ILE A 610 -44.31 -62.63 -11.34
CA ILE A 610 -44.87 -63.99 -11.24
C ILE A 610 -46.35 -63.94 -11.65
N ARG A 611 -46.71 -64.77 -12.63
CA ARG A 611 -48.09 -65.09 -13.05
C ARG A 611 -48.94 -65.58 -11.87
N VAL A 612 -50.11 -64.97 -11.65
CA VAL A 612 -51.30 -65.66 -11.11
C VAL A 612 -52.56 -65.17 -11.85
N THR A 613 -53.40 -66.13 -12.19
CA THR A 613 -54.60 -66.11 -13.04
C THR A 613 -55.88 -65.58 -12.36
N SER A 614 -56.70 -64.87 -13.16
CA SER A 614 -58.19 -64.88 -13.27
C SER A 614 -59.09 -64.95 -12.02
N SER A 615 -59.98 -63.95 -11.88
CA SER A 615 -61.44 -64.17 -11.81
C SER A 615 -62.25 -62.86 -11.91
N ASP A 616 -63.34 -62.91 -12.68
CA ASP A 616 -64.35 -61.90 -12.98
C ASP A 616 -64.97 -61.15 -11.79
N ASN A 617 -65.32 -59.87 -11.97
CA ASN A 617 -66.74 -59.47 -12.10
C ASN A 617 -66.91 -57.98 -12.42
N THR A 618 -67.77 -57.75 -13.40
CA THR A 618 -68.43 -56.52 -13.83
C THR A 618 -69.30 -55.90 -12.73
N ILE A 619 -69.43 -54.57 -12.70
CA ILE A 619 -70.69 -53.80 -12.85
C ILE A 619 -70.40 -52.30 -12.78
N THR A 620 -71.09 -51.61 -13.68
CA THR A 620 -71.22 -50.20 -14.02
C THR A 620 -71.84 -49.30 -12.94
N GLY A 621 -71.55 -48.00 -12.97
CA GLY A 621 -72.60 -46.97 -12.79
C GLY A 621 -72.29 -45.77 -11.87
N HIS A 622 -72.33 -44.59 -12.49
CA HIS A 622 -72.77 -43.25 -12.03
C HIS A 622 -72.08 -42.51 -10.88
N GLU A 623 -71.48 -41.37 -11.27
CA GLU A 623 -71.91 -39.97 -11.03
C GLU A 623 -72.68 -39.59 -9.75
N ASP A 624 -72.23 -38.42 -9.28
CA ASP A 624 -72.90 -37.36 -8.54
C ASP A 624 -72.91 -37.36 -6.99
N ASP A 625 -72.19 -36.32 -6.53
CA ASP A 625 -72.67 -35.24 -5.65
C ASP A 625 -72.38 -35.25 -4.14
N GLN A 626 -71.89 -34.05 -3.77
CA GLN A 626 -72.14 -33.26 -2.56
C GLN A 626 -71.32 -33.47 -1.28
N GLU A 627 -70.44 -32.50 -1.08
CA GLU A 627 -70.46 -31.47 -0.03
C GLU A 627 -70.47 -31.87 1.46
N ASP A 628 -69.47 -31.27 2.12
CA ASP A 628 -69.48 -30.62 3.42
C ASP A 628 -69.40 -31.41 4.74
N ALA A 629 -68.19 -31.26 5.31
CA ALA A 629 -67.90 -30.72 6.63
C ALA A 629 -68.69 -31.23 7.85
N THR A 630 -67.99 -31.79 8.84
CA THR A 630 -67.61 -31.04 10.06
C THR A 630 -66.86 -31.94 11.05
N GLU A 631 -66.05 -31.29 11.87
CA GLU A 631 -65.26 -31.81 12.98
C GLU A 631 -66.01 -32.83 13.87
N THR A 632 -65.26 -33.75 14.50
CA THR A 632 -65.13 -33.80 15.97
C THR A 632 -64.26 -34.99 16.39
N THR A 633 -63.12 -34.67 17.01
CA THR A 633 -62.53 -35.55 18.03
C THR A 633 -63.50 -35.68 19.21
N PRO A 634 -63.51 -36.83 19.90
CA PRO A 634 -63.07 -36.74 21.29
C PRO A 634 -62.16 -37.89 21.76
N LEU A 635 -61.39 -37.48 22.77
CA LEU A 635 -60.48 -38.21 23.64
C LEU A 635 -61.15 -39.21 24.60
N ARG A 636 -60.26 -40.02 25.22
CA ARG A 636 -60.34 -40.82 26.47
C ARG A 636 -60.77 -42.28 26.32
N ALA A 637 -60.23 -43.25 27.06
CA ALA A 637 -59.13 -43.34 28.02
C ALA A 637 -59.03 -44.82 28.47
N ARG A 638 -57.85 -45.23 28.99
CA ARG A 638 -57.65 -46.28 30.04
C ARG A 638 -58.13 -47.71 29.69
N GLU A 639 -57.46 -48.81 30.04
CA GLU A 639 -56.59 -49.10 31.17
C GLU A 639 -55.84 -50.42 30.91
N HIS A 640 -54.79 -50.65 31.69
CA HIS A 640 -53.93 -51.83 31.70
C HIS A 640 -54.63 -53.10 32.19
N SER A 641 -54.23 -54.27 31.67
CA SER A 641 -54.10 -55.47 32.51
C SER A 641 -53.00 -56.42 32.01
N TYR A 642 -52.25 -56.89 33.00
CA TYR A 642 -51.17 -57.87 33.00
C TYR A 642 -51.63 -59.32 32.68
N GLY A 643 -50.68 -60.16 32.28
CA GLY A 643 -50.74 -61.65 32.38
C GLY A 643 -50.38 -62.32 31.06
N SER A 644 -49.11 -62.68 30.80
CA SER A 644 -48.41 -63.89 31.25
C SER A 644 -48.78 -65.17 30.49
N SER A 645 -47.76 -65.68 29.80
CA SER A 645 -47.33 -67.08 29.68
C SER A 645 -48.10 -68.09 28.83
N ASP A 646 -47.29 -68.75 27.98
CA ASP A 646 -47.30 -70.17 27.60
C ASP A 646 -47.92 -70.59 26.26
N HIS A 647 -47.01 -70.86 25.32
CA HIS A 647 -47.15 -71.86 24.27
C HIS A 647 -47.46 -73.25 24.85
N PRO A 648 -48.10 -74.16 24.09
CA PRO A 648 -47.28 -75.10 23.32
C PRO A 648 -47.84 -75.48 21.93
N THR A 649 -46.89 -75.99 21.17
CA THR A 649 -46.85 -76.58 19.83
C THR A 649 -47.49 -77.98 19.69
N PHE A 650 -47.92 -78.35 18.47
CA PHE A 650 -47.62 -79.57 17.67
C PHE A 650 -48.68 -79.69 16.53
N ALA A 651 -48.32 -79.44 15.26
CA ALA A 651 -47.91 -80.40 14.19
C ALA A 651 -49.12 -81.07 13.49
N SER A 652 -49.18 -81.31 12.17
CA SER A 652 -48.22 -81.43 11.06
C SER A 652 -48.95 -81.08 9.73
N THR A 653 -48.34 -80.77 8.58
CA THR A 653 -47.71 -81.77 7.67
C THR A 653 -46.99 -81.10 6.48
N TYR A 654 -45.69 -81.36 6.37
CA TYR A 654 -44.81 -81.49 5.19
C TYR A 654 -45.15 -80.82 3.83
N ARG A 655 -44.19 -80.02 3.34
CA ARG A 655 -43.44 -80.33 2.10
C ARG A 655 -42.07 -79.66 2.08
N ARG A 656 -41.06 -80.46 1.72
CA ARG A 656 -39.64 -80.10 1.62
C ARG A 656 -39.29 -79.98 0.13
N SER A 657 -38.72 -78.87 -0.28
CA SER A 657 -37.95 -78.69 -1.53
C SER A 657 -37.13 -77.41 -1.33
N ALA A 658 -35.87 -77.55 -0.96
CA ALA A 658 -34.70 -77.64 -1.84
C ALA A 658 -34.02 -76.26 -1.87
N HIS A 659 -32.83 -76.19 -1.26
CA HIS A 659 -31.88 -75.10 -1.44
C HIS A 659 -31.72 -74.81 -2.94
N LEU A 660 -32.08 -73.60 -3.35
CA LEU A 660 -31.55 -72.94 -4.52
C LEU A 660 -30.80 -71.74 -3.97
N ASP A 661 -29.52 -71.65 -4.31
CA ASP A 661 -28.68 -70.48 -4.07
C ASP A 661 -29.43 -69.25 -4.57
N ASP A 662 -29.74 -68.33 -3.65
CA ASP A 662 -30.14 -66.98 -4.04
C ASP A 662 -29.01 -66.41 -4.90
N PRO A 663 -29.26 -65.97 -6.14
CA PRO A 663 -28.26 -65.21 -6.87
C PRO A 663 -27.99 -63.96 -6.04
N ALA A 664 -26.71 -63.70 -5.77
CA ALA A 664 -26.25 -62.46 -5.17
C ALA A 664 -26.93 -61.26 -5.86
N PRO A 665 -27.27 -60.19 -5.11
CA PRO A 665 -27.85 -59.00 -5.71
C PRO A 665 -26.94 -58.52 -6.85
N SER A 666 -27.53 -58.31 -8.02
CA SER A 666 -26.87 -57.84 -9.23
C SER A 666 -26.09 -56.55 -8.96
N ASP A 667 -24.89 -56.49 -9.53
CA ASP A 667 -23.84 -55.47 -9.37
C ASP A 667 -24.21 -54.05 -9.88
N LEU A 668 -25.25 -53.42 -9.34
CA LEU A 668 -25.65 -52.04 -9.71
C LEU A 668 -25.04 -50.94 -8.85
N ILE A 669 -24.25 -51.28 -7.83
CA ILE A 669 -23.61 -50.29 -6.96
C ILE A 669 -22.09 -50.36 -7.12
N SER A 670 -21.58 -50.23 -8.36
CA SER A 670 -20.15 -49.94 -8.54
C SER A 670 -19.80 -48.50 -8.11
N PHE A 671 -20.75 -47.57 -8.16
CA PHE A 671 -20.56 -46.17 -7.78
C PHE A 671 -21.81 -45.56 -7.08
N PRO A 672 -21.98 -45.71 -5.76
CA PRO A 672 -23.10 -45.11 -5.03
C PRO A 672 -22.99 -43.58 -5.01
N PRO A 673 -24.10 -42.82 -5.19
CA PRO A 673 -24.12 -41.38 -5.02
C PRO A 673 -23.77 -41.01 -3.57
N TYR A 674 -23.28 -39.78 -3.36
CA TYR A 674 -22.96 -39.30 -2.02
C TYR A 674 -24.26 -38.91 -1.27
N GLU A 675 -24.54 -39.58 -0.15
CA GLU A 675 -25.74 -39.34 0.67
C GLU A 675 -27.03 -39.38 -0.17
N HIS A 676 -27.83 -38.30 -0.16
CA HIS A 676 -29.13 -38.18 -0.85
C HIS A 676 -29.03 -37.33 -2.12
N GLU A 677 -27.88 -37.33 -2.79
CA GLU A 677 -27.70 -36.68 -4.09
C GLU A 677 -28.37 -37.46 -5.24
N GLN A 678 -28.45 -36.83 -6.41
CA GLN A 678 -29.07 -37.42 -7.58
C GLN A 678 -28.40 -38.74 -7.97
N ALA A 679 -29.18 -39.77 -8.32
CA ALA A 679 -28.68 -41.13 -8.56
C ALA A 679 -27.60 -41.21 -9.65
N TRP A 680 -27.73 -40.42 -10.73
CA TRP A 680 -26.75 -40.35 -11.82
C TRP A 680 -25.37 -39.80 -11.39
N SER A 681 -25.28 -39.12 -10.24
CA SER A 681 -24.06 -38.44 -9.78
C SER A 681 -22.94 -39.38 -9.32
N GLY A 682 -23.25 -40.65 -9.02
CA GLY A 682 -22.26 -41.62 -8.55
C GLY A 682 -21.08 -41.81 -9.51
N ARG A 683 -21.31 -41.65 -10.83
CA ARG A 683 -20.29 -41.79 -11.87
C ARG A 683 -19.39 -40.56 -12.05
N LEU A 684 -19.65 -39.44 -11.35
CA LEU A 684 -18.80 -38.26 -11.43
C LEU A 684 -17.41 -38.51 -10.83
N PRO A 685 -16.34 -37.97 -11.44
CA PRO A 685 -15.01 -38.02 -10.86
C PRO A 685 -14.96 -37.37 -9.47
N THR A 686 -14.61 -38.15 -8.45
CA THR A 686 -14.59 -37.67 -7.06
C THR A 686 -13.34 -36.88 -6.70
N TRP A 687 -12.32 -36.83 -7.56
CA TRP A 687 -11.01 -36.22 -7.26
C TRP A 687 -10.78 -34.86 -7.91
N THR A 688 -11.51 -34.49 -8.96
CA THR A 688 -11.26 -33.27 -9.76
C THR A 688 -11.37 -31.97 -8.96
N TRP A 689 -12.12 -31.98 -7.84
CA TRP A 689 -12.27 -30.81 -6.97
C TRP A 689 -10.92 -30.34 -6.41
N ILE A 690 -9.97 -31.24 -6.16
CA ILE A 690 -8.66 -30.83 -5.61
C ILE A 690 -7.88 -30.04 -6.65
N VAL A 691 -7.96 -30.44 -7.93
CA VAL A 691 -7.31 -29.71 -9.03
C VAL A 691 -7.96 -28.35 -9.20
N GLN A 692 -9.29 -28.28 -9.20
CA GLN A 692 -10.01 -27.01 -9.27
C GLN A 692 -9.67 -26.09 -8.10
N PHE A 693 -9.60 -26.63 -6.87
CA PHE A 693 -9.21 -25.87 -5.70
C PHE A 693 -7.76 -25.36 -5.79
N LEU A 694 -6.82 -26.20 -6.24
CA LEU A 694 -5.42 -25.83 -6.44
C LEU A 694 -5.20 -24.89 -7.62
N LEU A 695 -6.15 -24.77 -8.56
CA LEU A 695 -6.14 -23.72 -9.58
C LEU A 695 -6.66 -22.39 -9.02
N LEU A 696 -7.75 -22.43 -8.23
CA LEU A 696 -8.44 -21.25 -7.71
C LEU A 696 -7.68 -20.56 -6.57
N ALA A 697 -7.17 -21.32 -5.61
CA ALA A 697 -6.72 -20.78 -4.32
C ALA A 697 -5.28 -20.26 -4.32
N PRO A 698 -4.25 -21.02 -4.74
CA PRO A 698 -2.86 -20.66 -4.47
C PRO A 698 -2.43 -19.31 -5.03
N ILE A 699 -2.55 -19.11 -6.35
CA ILE A 699 -2.14 -17.85 -6.99
C ILE A 699 -2.97 -16.68 -6.46
N HIS A 700 -4.29 -16.86 -6.37
CA HIS A 700 -5.19 -15.79 -5.92
C HIS A 700 -4.91 -15.35 -4.48
N ILE A 701 -4.71 -16.30 -3.56
CA ILE A 701 -4.40 -16.01 -2.15
C ILE A 701 -3.06 -15.32 -2.02
N ILE A 702 -2.05 -15.72 -2.80
CA ILE A 702 -0.73 -15.06 -2.77
C ILE A 702 -0.85 -13.59 -3.18
N LEU A 703 -1.50 -13.32 -4.32
CA LEU A 703 -1.61 -11.97 -4.86
C LEU A 703 -2.50 -11.09 -3.98
N VAL A 704 -3.74 -11.52 -3.70
CA VAL A 704 -4.68 -10.73 -2.90
C VAL A 704 -4.24 -10.65 -1.44
N GLY A 705 -3.57 -11.67 -0.91
CA GLY A 705 -3.08 -11.69 0.47
C GLY A 705 -1.95 -10.69 0.70
N ASN A 706 -1.00 -10.59 -0.23
CA ASN A 706 0.03 -9.53 -0.18
C ASN A 706 -0.64 -8.14 -0.24
N LEU A 707 -1.55 -7.92 -1.20
CA LEU A 707 -2.29 -6.65 -1.33
C LEU A 707 -3.08 -6.29 -0.06
N ALA A 708 -3.69 -7.28 0.59
CA ALA A 708 -4.43 -7.11 1.84
C ALA A 708 -3.54 -6.65 3.00
N LEU A 709 -2.35 -7.24 3.14
CA LEU A 709 -1.39 -6.89 4.18
C LEU A 709 -0.79 -5.49 3.95
N VAL A 710 -0.43 -5.16 2.71
CA VAL A 710 0.04 -3.83 2.31
C VAL A 710 -1.04 -2.78 2.54
N GLN A 711 -2.27 -3.03 2.10
CA GLN A 711 -3.42 -2.13 2.29
C GLN A 711 -3.67 -1.83 3.77
N THR A 712 -3.66 -2.86 4.62
CA THR A 712 -3.90 -2.68 6.05
C THR A 712 -2.83 -1.79 6.68
N SER A 713 -1.57 -2.08 6.39
CA SER A 713 -0.42 -1.39 6.98
C SER A 713 -0.29 0.05 6.51
N ALA A 714 -0.58 0.32 5.23
CA ALA A 714 -0.55 1.66 4.67
C ALA A 714 -1.70 2.56 5.16
N MET A 715 -2.88 1.97 5.46
CA MET A 715 -4.09 2.75 5.76
C MET A 715 -4.46 2.81 7.24
N ALA A 716 -3.85 2.01 8.12
CA ALA A 716 -4.22 1.92 9.53
C ALA A 716 -4.20 3.28 10.27
N MET A 717 -3.37 4.21 9.82
CA MET A 717 -3.21 5.54 10.43
C MET A 717 -4.01 6.65 9.76
N ASN A 718 -4.64 6.38 8.61
CA ASN A 718 -5.34 7.39 7.84
C ASN A 718 -6.36 8.16 8.69
N GLY A 719 -7.04 7.49 9.62
CA GLY A 719 -7.99 8.14 10.53
C GLY A 719 -7.34 9.04 11.59
N ALA A 720 -6.19 8.65 12.13
CA ALA A 720 -5.45 9.45 13.11
C ALA A 720 -4.87 10.73 12.50
N ASP A 721 -4.53 10.69 11.20
CA ASP A 721 -4.00 11.82 10.43
C ASP A 721 -5.11 12.77 9.89
N GLY A 722 -6.37 12.59 10.32
CA GLY A 722 -7.52 13.40 9.90
C GLY A 722 -8.22 12.93 8.61
N GLY A 723 -7.75 11.83 8.01
CA GLY A 723 -8.40 11.18 6.89
C GLY A 723 -9.71 10.47 7.26
N SER A 724 -10.40 9.96 6.24
CA SER A 724 -11.65 9.24 6.46
C SER A 724 -11.44 7.97 7.29
N LEU A 725 -12.30 7.78 8.29
CA LEU A 725 -12.26 6.65 9.23
C LEU A 725 -12.76 5.32 8.62
N LEU A 726 -13.58 5.39 7.56
CA LEU A 726 -14.24 4.22 6.99
C LEU A 726 -13.34 3.40 6.03
N PRO A 727 -12.61 4.01 5.07
CA PRO A 727 -11.82 3.25 4.09
C PRO A 727 -10.84 2.22 4.67
N PRO A 728 -10.10 2.48 5.78
CA PRO A 728 -9.18 1.50 6.32
C PRO A 728 -9.86 0.17 6.71
N ILE A 729 -11.01 0.23 7.41
CA ILE A 729 -11.75 -0.96 7.86
C ILE A 729 -12.56 -1.56 6.70
N MET A 730 -13.14 -0.72 5.84
CA MET A 730 -13.84 -1.17 4.63
C MET A 730 -12.91 -1.97 3.71
N GLY A 731 -11.65 -1.53 3.56
CA GLY A 731 -10.62 -2.25 2.82
C GLY A 731 -10.42 -3.67 3.34
N VAL A 732 -10.31 -3.85 4.66
CA VAL A 732 -10.20 -5.19 5.30
C VAL A 732 -11.42 -6.06 4.98
N GLY A 733 -12.63 -5.50 5.03
CA GLY A 733 -13.86 -6.22 4.67
C GLY A 733 -13.89 -6.68 3.21
N ILE A 734 -13.55 -5.79 2.28
CA ILE A 734 -13.49 -6.10 0.84
C ILE A 734 -12.41 -7.16 0.55
N MET A 735 -11.21 -6.99 1.09
CA MET A 735 -10.11 -7.93 0.88
C MET A 735 -10.39 -9.30 1.52
N THR A 736 -11.10 -9.35 2.66
CA THR A 736 -11.59 -10.60 3.25
C THR A 736 -12.49 -11.37 2.28
N ILE A 737 -13.44 -10.68 1.67
CA ILE A 737 -14.37 -11.31 0.71
C ILE A 737 -13.55 -11.88 -0.45
N LEU A 738 -12.66 -11.08 -1.04
CA LEU A 738 -11.81 -11.49 -2.16
C LEU A 738 -10.95 -12.71 -1.81
N LEU A 739 -10.35 -12.76 -0.62
CA LEU A 739 -9.50 -13.87 -0.16
C LEU A 739 -10.25 -15.20 0.00
N LEU A 740 -11.53 -15.15 0.33
CA LEU A 740 -12.35 -16.34 0.58
C LEU A 740 -13.14 -16.81 -0.64
N LEU A 741 -13.26 -16.02 -1.70
CA LEU A 741 -13.94 -16.41 -2.96
C LEU A 741 -13.43 -17.74 -3.55
N PRO A 742 -12.11 -18.07 -3.60
CA PRO A 742 -11.65 -19.36 -4.11
C PRO A 742 -12.18 -20.58 -3.34
N LEU A 743 -12.51 -20.41 -2.05
CA LEU A 743 -12.95 -21.49 -1.18
C LEU A 743 -14.45 -21.78 -1.31
N THR A 744 -15.25 -20.78 -1.69
CA THR A 744 -16.71 -20.83 -1.66
C THR A 744 -17.35 -22.00 -2.43
N PRO A 745 -16.83 -22.51 -3.56
CA PRO A 745 -17.43 -23.66 -4.25
C PRO A 745 -17.41 -24.96 -3.43
N PHE A 746 -16.50 -25.06 -2.45
CA PHE A 746 -16.22 -26.29 -1.70
C PHE A 746 -16.75 -26.24 -0.25
N MET A 747 -17.14 -25.07 0.24
CA MET A 747 -17.48 -24.85 1.67
C MET A 747 -18.63 -25.73 2.19
N HIS A 748 -19.61 -26.08 1.35
CA HIS A 748 -20.75 -26.93 1.73
C HIS A 748 -20.33 -28.37 2.15
N ARG A 749 -19.12 -28.80 1.76
CA ARG A 749 -18.52 -30.07 2.17
C ARG A 749 -17.62 -29.94 3.39
N ILE A 750 -17.37 -28.77 3.94
CA ILE A 750 -16.50 -28.66 5.13
C ILE A 750 -17.19 -29.23 6.38
N THR A 751 -16.42 -29.84 7.28
CA THR A 751 -16.95 -30.35 8.56
C THR A 751 -17.27 -29.20 9.52
N ARG A 752 -18.17 -29.45 10.47
CA ARG A 752 -18.63 -28.43 11.44
C ARG A 752 -17.53 -27.87 12.37
N HIS A 753 -16.38 -28.54 12.50
CA HIS A 753 -15.36 -28.18 13.48
C HIS A 753 -14.69 -26.82 13.19
N VAL A 754 -14.34 -26.56 11.92
CA VAL A 754 -13.74 -25.28 11.51
C VAL A 754 -14.68 -24.09 11.76
N PRO A 755 -15.94 -24.07 11.29
CA PRO A 755 -16.84 -22.95 11.56
C PRO A 755 -17.22 -22.81 13.04
N GLN A 756 -17.23 -23.89 13.84
CA GLN A 756 -17.41 -23.80 15.30
C GLN A 756 -16.24 -23.08 15.98
N PHE A 757 -15.00 -23.40 15.60
CA PHE A 757 -13.82 -22.69 16.09
C PHE A 757 -13.85 -21.21 15.67
N LEU A 758 -14.13 -20.94 14.40
CA LEU A 758 -14.22 -19.56 13.89
C LEU A 758 -15.36 -18.76 14.52
N PHE A 759 -16.45 -19.40 14.94
CA PHE A 759 -17.50 -18.71 15.70
C PHE A 759 -16.99 -18.19 17.05
N VAL A 760 -16.18 -18.98 17.78
CA VAL A 760 -15.56 -18.53 19.03
C VAL A 760 -14.58 -17.39 18.78
N VAL A 761 -13.74 -17.50 17.74
CA VAL A 761 -12.82 -16.44 17.33
C VAL A 761 -13.59 -15.16 16.96
N PHE A 762 -14.67 -15.27 16.19
CA PHE A 762 -15.54 -14.15 15.83
C PHE A 762 -16.08 -13.46 17.08
N VAL A 763 -16.69 -14.18 18.03
CA VAL A 763 -17.26 -13.56 19.23
C VAL A 763 -16.19 -12.82 20.04
N ALA A 764 -15.03 -13.45 20.25
CA ALA A 764 -13.94 -12.82 21.01
C ALA A 764 -13.40 -11.56 20.32
N THR A 765 -13.12 -11.65 19.01
CA THR A 765 -12.56 -10.54 18.22
C THR A 765 -13.57 -9.43 17.95
N PHE A 766 -14.85 -9.75 17.79
CA PHE A 766 -15.91 -8.76 17.65
C PHE A 766 -16.08 -7.94 18.92
N ILE A 767 -16.11 -8.58 20.10
CA ILE A 767 -16.15 -7.86 21.39
C ILE A 767 -14.90 -7.00 21.56
N TRP A 768 -13.72 -7.52 21.27
CA TRP A 768 -12.47 -6.76 21.33
C TRP A 768 -12.53 -5.53 20.42
N ASN A 769 -12.93 -5.69 19.16
CA ASN A 769 -12.97 -4.61 18.19
C ASN A 769 -13.96 -3.49 18.60
N LEU A 770 -15.01 -3.82 19.36
CA LEU A 770 -15.98 -2.83 19.84
C LEU A 770 -15.59 -2.16 21.16
N ALA A 771 -14.82 -2.84 22.02
CA ALA A 771 -14.60 -2.38 23.41
C ALA A 771 -13.15 -1.97 23.72
N ALA A 772 -12.16 -2.47 22.97
CA ALA A 772 -10.76 -2.21 23.27
C ALA A 772 -10.36 -0.76 22.95
N PHE A 773 -9.48 -0.19 23.78
CA PHE A 773 -8.89 1.11 23.52
C PHE A 773 -8.02 1.05 22.24
N PRO A 774 -8.16 1.99 21.30
CA PRO A 774 -7.56 1.86 19.97
C PRO A 774 -6.03 2.05 19.93
N PHE A 775 -5.41 2.60 20.98
CA PHE A 775 -3.98 2.90 21.02
C PHE A 775 -3.23 2.05 22.05
N SER A 776 -1.91 1.92 21.90
CA SER A 776 -1.06 1.14 22.82
C SER A 776 0.35 1.72 22.90
N ASN A 777 1.20 1.22 23.80
CA ASN A 777 2.59 1.64 23.87
C ASN A 777 3.41 1.32 22.60
N ASN A 778 3.00 0.30 21.83
CA ASN A 778 3.67 -0.06 20.58
C ASN A 778 3.10 0.67 19.35
N ALA A 779 1.92 1.29 19.50
CA ALA A 779 1.22 2.04 18.48
C ALA A 779 0.59 3.27 19.16
N ARG A 780 1.43 4.27 19.44
CA ARG A 780 1.08 5.48 20.18
C ARG A 780 0.34 6.47 19.29
N TYR A 781 -0.68 7.11 19.81
CA TYR A 781 -1.45 8.14 19.13
C TYR A 781 -0.63 9.40 18.92
N LYS A 782 -0.48 9.82 17.66
CA LYS A 782 0.26 11.01 17.26
C LYS A 782 -0.58 12.28 17.47
N LEU A 783 0.00 13.23 18.20
CA LEU A 783 -0.50 14.60 18.36
C LEU A 783 0.48 15.58 17.73
N TYR A 784 -0.03 16.68 17.17
CA TYR A 784 0.82 17.71 16.57
C TYR A 784 0.96 18.91 17.49
N PHE A 785 2.20 19.36 17.73
CA PHE A 785 2.53 20.47 18.62
C PHE A 785 3.05 21.68 17.84
N GLN A 786 2.75 22.88 18.31
CA GLN A 786 3.39 24.14 17.93
C GLN A 786 3.15 25.21 19.02
N GLU A 787 4.18 25.96 19.38
CA GLU A 787 4.12 27.15 20.24
C GLU A 787 4.29 28.41 19.38
N VAL A 788 3.53 29.47 19.68
CA VAL A 788 3.55 30.73 18.93
C VAL A 788 3.70 31.91 19.89
N ILE A 789 4.76 32.69 19.69
CA ILE A 789 5.05 33.92 20.43
C ILE A 789 4.74 35.09 19.51
N ASP A 790 3.74 35.89 19.90
CA ASP A 790 3.42 37.15 19.24
C ASP A 790 4.07 38.30 20.02
N VAL A 791 5.11 38.87 19.44
CA VAL A 791 5.90 39.94 20.07
C VAL A 791 5.05 41.21 20.25
N ASP A 792 4.17 41.51 19.30
CA ASP A 792 3.38 42.74 19.30
C ASP A 792 2.16 42.62 20.20
N ALA A 793 1.50 41.46 20.20
CA ALA A 793 0.39 41.17 21.10
C ALA A 793 0.85 40.82 22.53
N GLY A 794 2.13 40.48 22.71
CA GLY A 794 2.68 40.07 24.01
C GLY A 794 2.13 38.73 24.50
N THR A 795 1.78 37.82 23.58
CA THR A 795 1.16 36.53 23.89
C THR A 795 2.12 35.37 23.64
N ASN A 796 2.12 34.37 24.53
CA ASN A 796 2.75 33.06 24.28
C ASN A 796 1.70 31.95 24.32
N VAL A 797 1.41 31.32 23.19
CA VAL A 797 0.32 30.35 23.06
C VAL A 797 0.86 29.01 22.57
N ALA A 798 0.58 27.94 23.31
CA ALA A 798 0.86 26.58 22.89
C ALA A 798 -0.38 25.95 22.25
N THR A 799 -0.17 25.22 21.17
CA THR A 799 -1.23 24.58 20.40
C THR A 799 -0.98 23.07 20.29
N LEU A 800 -2.05 22.31 20.47
CA LEU A 800 -2.08 20.86 20.25
C LEU A 800 -3.18 20.53 19.27
N THR A 801 -2.84 19.76 18.24
CA THR A 801 -3.78 19.35 17.20
C THR A 801 -3.96 17.84 17.19
N GLY A 802 -5.21 17.39 17.18
CA GLY A 802 -5.57 15.98 17.17
C GLY A 802 -7.08 15.74 17.06
N ILE A 803 -7.49 14.50 17.33
CA ILE A 803 -8.88 14.08 17.39
C ILE A 803 -9.43 14.56 18.74
N PRO A 804 -10.54 15.33 18.77
CA PRO A 804 -11.06 15.98 19.97
C PRO A 804 -11.11 15.09 21.22
N GLU A 805 -11.66 13.87 21.09
CA GLU A 805 -11.85 12.96 22.22
C GLU A 805 -10.54 12.58 22.93
N TYR A 806 -9.46 12.39 22.18
CA TYR A 806 -8.16 12.00 22.72
C TYR A 806 -7.31 13.22 23.06
N LEU A 807 -7.47 14.30 22.31
CA LEU A 807 -6.80 15.57 22.55
C LEU A 807 -7.12 16.13 23.94
N HIS A 808 -8.41 16.17 24.33
CA HIS A 808 -8.80 16.62 25.67
C HIS A 808 -8.19 15.75 26.78
N LYS A 809 -8.17 14.42 26.62
CA LYS A 809 -7.56 13.50 27.60
C LYS A 809 -6.07 13.76 27.80
N VAL A 810 -5.36 14.25 26.77
CA VAL A 810 -3.95 14.64 26.90
C VAL A 810 -3.84 16.01 27.56
N ILE A 811 -4.62 17.01 27.13
CA ILE A 811 -4.59 18.37 27.71
C ILE A 811 -4.91 18.34 29.21
N ASP A 812 -5.87 17.54 29.64
CA ASP A 812 -6.24 17.38 31.06
C ASP A 812 -5.10 16.84 31.94
N SER A 813 -4.07 16.23 31.34
CA SER A 813 -2.89 15.74 32.05
C SER A 813 -1.76 16.77 32.17
N ILE A 814 -1.87 17.93 31.49
CA ILE A 814 -0.80 18.93 31.42
C ILE A 814 -0.96 19.97 32.53
N PRO A 815 0.05 20.13 33.42
CA PRO A 815 -0.02 21.09 34.52
C PRO A 815 -0.20 22.54 34.07
N SER A 816 0.56 23.00 33.08
CA SER A 816 0.46 24.39 32.58
C SER A 816 -0.92 24.75 32.04
N ALA A 817 -1.63 23.80 31.41
CA ALA A 817 -2.98 24.00 30.89
C ALA A 817 -4.07 23.91 31.99
N THR A 818 -3.74 23.40 33.18
CA THR A 818 -4.73 23.14 34.22
C THR A 818 -5.33 24.44 34.77
N GLY A 819 -6.66 24.52 34.75
CA GLY A 819 -7.41 25.68 35.27
C GLY A 819 -7.51 26.86 34.29
N GLN A 820 -6.98 26.71 33.06
CA GLN A 820 -7.18 27.66 31.97
C GLN A 820 -8.44 27.33 31.17
N ASP A 821 -8.97 28.32 30.44
CA ASP A 821 -10.03 28.12 29.45
C ASP A 821 -9.38 27.79 28.09
N VAL A 822 -9.43 26.51 27.71
CA VAL A 822 -8.76 25.99 26.50
C VAL A 822 -9.69 26.17 25.30
N GLU A 823 -9.33 27.05 24.38
CA GLU A 823 -10.12 27.29 23.18
C GLU A 823 -9.77 26.28 22.08
N CYS A 824 -10.77 25.56 21.58
CA CYS A 824 -10.58 24.54 20.53
C CYS A 824 -11.32 24.91 19.25
N ARG A 825 -10.61 24.92 18.12
CA ARG A 825 -11.12 25.30 16.79
C ARG A 825 -10.82 24.20 15.76
N ALA A 826 -11.50 24.26 14.61
CA ALA A 826 -11.19 23.37 13.50
C ALA A 826 -9.77 23.63 12.98
N SER A 827 -9.00 22.56 12.78
CA SER A 827 -7.62 22.66 12.30
C SER A 827 -7.55 22.94 10.79
N THR A 828 -6.39 23.42 10.33
CA THR A 828 -6.01 23.46 8.91
C THR A 828 -5.88 22.05 8.32
N ARG A 829 -5.57 21.05 9.16
CA ARG A 829 -5.64 19.63 8.80
C ARG A 829 -7.09 19.17 8.87
N LEU A 830 -7.69 18.91 7.70
CA LEU A 830 -9.05 18.37 7.59
C LEU A 830 -9.26 17.19 8.55
N GLY A 831 -10.35 17.24 9.31
CA GLY A 831 -10.73 16.16 10.24
C GLY A 831 -10.12 16.25 11.64
N LEU A 832 -9.24 17.21 11.92
CA LEU A 832 -8.62 17.42 13.24
C LEU A 832 -9.08 18.74 13.88
N THR A 833 -8.89 18.83 15.20
CA THR A 833 -9.16 20.01 16.03
C THR A 833 -7.86 20.49 16.65
N THR A 834 -7.67 21.80 16.67
CA THR A 834 -6.55 22.47 17.30
C THR A 834 -7.05 23.16 18.56
N CYS A 835 -6.44 22.84 19.70
CA CYS A 835 -6.72 23.46 20.99
C CYS A 835 -5.53 24.32 21.42
N GLU A 836 -5.83 25.49 21.96
CA GLU A 836 -4.86 26.52 22.32
C GLU A 836 -4.94 26.83 23.82
N TYR A 837 -3.79 27.00 24.48
CA TYR A 837 -3.68 27.41 25.88
C TYR A 837 -2.49 28.36 26.10
N ASP A 838 -2.55 29.16 27.16
CA ASP A 838 -1.50 30.13 27.51
C ASP A 838 -0.27 29.41 28.09
N ALA A 839 0.86 29.60 27.40
CA ALA A 839 2.15 29.02 27.74
C ALA A 839 3.10 30.02 28.41
N SER A 840 2.62 31.22 28.76
CA SER A 840 3.46 32.29 29.33
C SER A 840 4.15 31.92 30.65
N SER A 841 3.69 30.88 31.36
CA SER A 841 4.33 30.37 32.57
C SER A 841 5.64 29.59 32.30
N LEU A 842 5.87 29.16 31.06
CA LEU A 842 6.99 28.35 30.62
C LEU A 842 7.63 28.95 29.35
N PRO A 843 8.18 30.18 29.41
CA PRO A 843 8.73 30.85 28.23
C PRO A 843 9.95 30.09 27.66
N PRO A 844 10.08 29.99 26.33
CA PRO A 844 11.19 29.28 25.70
C PRO A 844 12.48 30.09 25.68
N TYR A 845 13.61 29.39 25.61
CA TYR A 845 14.95 29.98 25.56
C TYR A 845 15.57 29.75 24.17
N LEU A 846 15.24 30.63 23.23
CA LEU A 846 15.50 30.42 21.81
C LEU A 846 16.89 30.89 21.33
N ALA A 847 17.43 31.95 21.92
CA ALA A 847 18.77 32.45 21.63
C ALA A 847 19.47 32.91 22.92
N ASN A 848 20.79 32.77 22.96
CA ASN A 848 21.57 32.93 24.18
C ASN A 848 21.50 34.36 24.75
N GLY A 849 20.71 34.53 25.81
CA GLY A 849 20.62 35.79 26.56
C GLY A 849 19.75 36.88 25.89
N THR A 850 18.95 36.50 24.90
CA THR A 850 18.11 37.44 24.13
C THR A 850 16.63 37.25 24.47
N ASP A 851 15.90 38.35 24.68
CA ASP A 851 14.45 38.34 24.86
C ASP A 851 13.76 38.08 23.49
N PRO A 852 12.65 37.31 23.43
CA PRO A 852 11.87 37.13 22.21
C PRO A 852 11.59 38.40 21.38
N LYS A 853 11.49 39.57 22.02
CA LYS A 853 11.26 40.86 21.34
C LYS A 853 12.40 41.32 20.44
N ASP A 854 13.62 40.92 20.78
CA ASP A 854 14.87 41.32 20.13
C ASP A 854 15.39 40.26 19.14
N LEU A 855 14.69 39.12 19.02
CA LEU A 855 15.06 38.04 18.10
C LEU A 855 14.93 38.41 16.62
N ILE A 856 14.02 39.34 16.28
CA ILE A 856 13.71 39.74 14.91
C ILE A 856 13.89 41.25 14.77
N THR A 857 14.84 41.62 13.91
CA THR A 857 15.11 43.00 13.49
C THR A 857 14.80 43.15 12.01
N VAL A 858 14.00 44.15 11.65
CA VAL A 858 13.62 44.42 10.27
C VAL A 858 13.89 45.88 9.95
N SER A 859 14.53 46.13 8.82
CA SER A 859 14.69 47.47 8.25
C SER A 859 14.16 47.47 6.82
N SER A 860 13.38 48.48 6.46
CA SER A 860 12.80 48.62 5.12
C SER A 860 13.17 49.94 4.48
N SER A 861 13.24 49.96 3.15
CA SER A 861 13.33 51.19 2.37
C SER A 861 12.52 51.07 1.09
N ARG A 862 11.88 52.16 0.66
CA ARG A 862 11.08 52.19 -0.56
C ARG A 862 11.84 52.91 -1.67
N SER A 863 11.76 52.39 -2.89
CA SER A 863 12.35 53.06 -4.06
C SER A 863 11.63 54.38 -4.34
N SER A 864 12.35 55.34 -4.92
CA SER A 864 11.85 56.68 -5.25
C SER A 864 10.68 56.68 -6.24
N ASP A 865 10.53 55.61 -7.02
CA ASP A 865 9.43 55.40 -7.97
C ASP A 865 8.21 54.69 -7.33
N GLY A 866 8.32 54.24 -6.08
CA GLY A 866 7.26 53.55 -5.33
C GLY A 866 6.95 52.12 -5.80
N THR A 867 7.63 51.62 -6.84
CA THR A 867 7.34 50.32 -7.47
C THR A 867 7.96 49.14 -6.73
N THR A 868 9.08 49.38 -6.05
CA THR A 868 9.87 48.37 -5.32
C THR A 868 10.09 48.79 -3.87
N ALA A 869 10.11 47.79 -2.99
CA ALA A 869 10.44 47.95 -1.58
C ALA A 869 11.52 46.94 -1.19
N ASN A 870 12.60 47.42 -0.62
CA ASN A 870 13.65 46.60 -0.04
C ASN A 870 13.32 46.32 1.43
N LEU A 871 13.39 45.06 1.82
CA LEU A 871 13.13 44.56 3.16
C LEU A 871 14.31 43.72 3.62
N LYS A 872 15.00 44.20 4.64
CA LYS A 872 16.12 43.49 5.25
C LYS A 872 15.68 42.90 6.58
N VAL A 873 15.65 41.57 6.65
CA VAL A 873 15.19 40.80 7.80
C VAL A 873 16.41 40.12 8.44
N ASP A 874 16.70 40.47 9.69
CA ASP A 874 17.72 39.81 10.49
C ASP A 874 17.05 39.09 11.66
N ALA A 875 17.33 37.80 11.78
CA ALA A 875 16.81 36.96 12.86
C ALA A 875 17.95 36.16 13.49
N LEU A 876 17.95 36.06 14.81
CA LEU A 876 19.03 35.37 15.54
C LEU A 876 18.74 33.88 15.69
N ASP A 877 19.78 33.05 15.56
CA ASP A 877 19.76 31.61 15.86
C ASP A 877 18.64 30.81 15.15
N THR A 878 18.31 31.21 13.92
CA THR A 878 17.35 30.52 13.04
C THR A 878 17.88 30.47 11.61
N LYS A 879 17.45 29.50 10.82
CA LYS A 879 17.72 29.40 9.38
C LYS A 879 16.49 29.69 8.52
N MET A 880 15.34 30.00 9.12
CA MET A 880 14.09 30.11 8.39
C MET A 880 13.17 31.21 8.92
N CYS A 881 12.68 32.06 8.01
CA CYS A 881 11.59 32.99 8.28
C CYS A 881 10.57 33.01 7.13
N ILE A 882 9.33 33.35 7.45
CA ILE A 882 8.20 33.49 6.53
C ILE A 882 7.72 34.93 6.59
N LEU A 883 7.58 35.56 5.44
CA LEU A 883 6.98 36.87 5.27
C LEU A 883 5.52 36.70 4.84
N ASN A 884 4.58 37.07 5.70
CA ASN A 884 3.17 37.13 5.35
C ASN A 884 2.78 38.55 4.99
N LEU A 885 2.18 38.72 3.81
CA LEU A 885 1.88 40.02 3.21
C LEU A 885 0.36 40.26 3.24
N THR A 886 -0.07 41.45 3.67
CA THR A 886 -1.50 41.80 3.72
C THR A 886 -2.11 41.99 2.33
N ARG A 887 -1.31 42.47 1.36
CA ARG A 887 -1.66 42.58 -0.06
C ARG A 887 -0.69 41.79 -0.93
N PRO A 888 -1.11 41.32 -2.12
CA PRO A 888 -0.23 40.55 -3.00
C PRO A 888 0.91 41.40 -3.55
N VAL A 889 2.10 40.80 -3.68
CA VAL A 889 3.25 41.36 -4.40
C VAL A 889 3.45 40.62 -5.71
N PHE A 890 3.93 41.29 -6.75
CA PHE A 890 3.97 40.73 -8.12
C PHE A 890 5.33 40.14 -8.50
N GLY A 891 6.27 40.14 -7.57
CA GLY A 891 7.61 39.58 -7.74
C GLY A 891 8.43 39.77 -6.47
N PHE A 892 9.46 38.94 -6.31
CA PHE A 892 10.46 39.12 -5.29
C PHE A 892 11.83 38.67 -5.80
N THR A 893 12.89 39.32 -5.34
CA THR A 893 14.28 38.94 -5.59
C THR A 893 15.07 39.03 -4.30
N ILE A 894 16.00 38.09 -4.10
CA ILE A 894 16.92 38.12 -2.98
C ILE A 894 18.26 38.63 -3.47
N ASN A 895 18.83 39.63 -2.80
CA ASN A 895 20.13 40.18 -3.17
C ASN A 895 21.22 39.11 -2.97
N GLY A 896 21.94 38.77 -4.04
CA GLY A 896 22.89 37.64 -4.04
C GLY A 896 22.23 36.25 -4.15
N GLY A 897 20.91 36.17 -4.27
CA GLY A 897 20.15 34.93 -4.45
C GLY A 897 20.03 34.48 -5.91
N ALA A 898 19.51 33.26 -6.12
CA ALA A 898 19.25 32.75 -7.46
C ALA A 898 18.00 33.40 -8.10
N PRO A 899 17.97 33.57 -9.42
CA PRO A 899 16.76 33.99 -10.12
C PRO A 899 15.64 32.93 -10.00
N PRO A 900 14.36 33.32 -10.19
CA PRO A 900 13.25 32.38 -10.19
C PRO A 900 13.44 31.24 -11.20
N ASP A 901 13.33 30.00 -10.72
CA ASP A 901 13.44 28.79 -11.51
C ASP A 901 12.09 28.40 -12.11
N THR A 902 11.99 28.51 -13.42
CA THR A 902 10.76 28.23 -14.16
C THR A 902 10.39 26.75 -14.19
N ARG A 903 11.30 25.83 -13.83
CA ARG A 903 11.01 24.39 -13.72
C ARG A 903 9.97 24.09 -12.65
N PHE A 904 9.97 24.85 -11.56
CA PHE A 904 9.14 24.61 -10.37
C PHE A 904 7.89 25.48 -10.30
N GLY A 905 7.73 26.44 -11.22
CA GLY A 905 6.57 27.32 -11.25
C GLY A 905 6.84 28.63 -11.98
N THR A 906 5.79 29.40 -12.20
CA THR A 906 5.89 30.78 -12.72
C THR A 906 5.23 31.73 -11.75
N ILE A 907 5.65 32.99 -11.77
CA ILE A 907 5.05 34.02 -10.92
C ILE A 907 3.60 34.23 -11.38
N PRO A 908 2.62 34.12 -10.46
CA PRO A 908 1.22 34.25 -10.80
C PRO A 908 0.85 35.69 -11.14
N ARG A 909 -0.10 35.87 -12.07
CA ARG A 909 -0.71 37.18 -12.34
C ARG A 909 -1.43 37.79 -11.13
N GLY A 910 -1.93 36.93 -10.23
CA GLY A 910 -2.63 37.35 -9.00
C GLY A 910 -1.70 37.75 -7.84
N GLY A 911 -0.38 37.71 -8.04
CA GLY A 911 0.65 38.01 -7.05
C GLY A 911 0.78 36.98 -5.91
N LEU A 912 1.78 37.19 -5.06
CA LEU A 912 2.21 36.35 -3.95
C LEU A 912 1.75 36.97 -2.63
N ARG A 913 1.23 36.17 -1.71
CA ARG A 913 0.81 36.63 -0.36
C ARG A 913 1.72 36.17 0.76
N GLY A 914 2.67 35.29 0.45
CA GLY A 914 3.66 34.82 1.39
C GLY A 914 4.98 34.53 0.69
N ILE A 915 6.09 34.73 1.40
CA ILE A 915 7.44 34.37 0.94
C ILE A 915 8.13 33.61 2.06
N THR A 916 8.55 32.39 1.79
CA THR A 916 9.30 31.55 2.72
C THR A 916 10.78 31.65 2.38
N LEU A 917 11.60 32.00 3.36
CA LEU A 917 13.03 32.24 3.22
C LEU A 917 13.79 31.24 4.08
N PHE A 918 14.70 30.51 3.45
CA PHE A 918 15.67 29.67 4.14
C PHE A 918 17.07 30.19 3.82
N ARG A 919 17.97 30.08 4.80
CA ARG A 919 19.41 30.36 4.64
C ARG A 919 20.23 29.20 5.16
N ARG A 920 21.48 29.08 4.70
CA ARG A 920 22.39 28.01 5.10
C ARG A 920 23.03 28.25 6.47
N GLU A 921 23.31 29.51 6.82
CA GLU A 921 23.97 29.93 8.07
C GLU A 921 22.96 30.44 9.12
N PHE A 922 23.34 30.39 10.40
CA PHE A 922 22.51 30.90 11.51
C PHE A 922 22.57 32.43 11.71
N GLU A 923 23.44 33.11 10.98
CA GLU A 923 23.68 34.55 11.07
C GLU A 923 23.56 35.18 9.69
N GLY A 924 23.21 36.47 9.65
CA GLY A 924 23.23 37.29 8.43
C GLY A 924 21.84 37.57 7.85
N PRO A 925 21.53 38.81 7.46
CA PRO A 925 20.18 39.21 7.10
C PRO A 925 19.76 38.69 5.73
N TRP A 926 18.48 38.35 5.57
CA TRP A 926 17.86 38.24 4.24
C TRP A 926 17.60 39.64 3.69
N ASP A 927 18.11 39.92 2.50
CA ASP A 927 17.92 41.19 1.80
C ASP A 927 16.97 40.98 0.62
N VAL A 928 15.70 41.36 0.81
CA VAL A 928 14.57 40.99 -0.07
C VAL A 928 14.03 42.22 -0.77
N ASP A 929 14.09 42.24 -2.09
CA ASP A 929 13.41 43.23 -2.92
C ASP A 929 12.04 42.72 -3.33
N LEU A 930 10.99 43.48 -2.99
CA LEU A 930 9.60 43.18 -3.29
C LEU A 930 9.10 44.10 -4.41
N GLN A 931 8.45 43.50 -5.42
CA GLN A 931 7.78 44.25 -6.48
C GLN A 931 6.30 44.49 -6.08
N LEU A 932 5.96 45.75 -5.82
CA LEU A 932 4.67 46.14 -5.25
C LEU A 932 3.56 46.31 -6.31
N THR A 933 3.92 46.62 -7.56
CA THR A 933 2.97 46.90 -8.65
C THR A 933 3.11 45.90 -9.79
N GLY A 934 1.98 45.42 -10.32
CA GLY A 934 1.92 44.64 -11.57
C GLY A 934 2.03 45.53 -12.80
N GLU A 935 2.18 44.93 -13.99
CA GLU A 935 2.32 45.67 -15.27
C GLU A 935 1.12 46.58 -15.61
N ASP A 936 -0.06 46.34 -15.01
CA ASP A 936 -1.32 47.03 -15.31
C ASP A 936 -1.95 47.79 -14.11
N ASP A 937 -1.29 47.85 -12.94
CA ASP A 937 -1.87 48.42 -11.71
C ASP A 937 -1.43 49.88 -11.44
N VAL A 938 -2.36 50.70 -10.94
CA VAL A 938 -2.11 52.07 -10.48
C VAL A 938 -1.36 52.05 -9.15
N LEU A 939 -0.41 52.97 -8.94
CA LEU A 939 0.28 53.18 -7.67
C LEU A 939 -0.74 53.50 -6.55
N ASP A 940 -1.13 52.51 -5.76
CA ASP A 940 -1.85 52.73 -4.51
C ASP A 940 -0.85 53.21 -3.44
N GLU A 941 -1.17 54.35 -2.81
CA GLU A 941 -0.39 54.97 -1.72
C GLU A 941 -0.48 54.19 -0.40
N ASP A 942 -1.26 53.10 -0.33
CA ASP A 942 -1.48 52.33 0.89
C ASP A 942 -0.19 51.63 1.40
N GLU A 943 0.01 51.70 2.72
CA GLU A 943 1.11 51.07 3.45
C GLU A 943 1.03 49.53 3.37
N LEU A 944 2.16 48.87 3.12
CA LEU A 944 2.24 47.40 3.12
C LEU A 944 2.62 46.90 4.52
N GLU A 945 1.67 46.27 5.23
CA GLU A 945 1.95 45.53 6.46
C GLU A 945 2.52 44.13 6.12
N VAL A 946 3.68 43.82 6.70
CA VAL A 946 4.38 42.54 6.61
C VAL A 946 4.47 41.93 8.00
N THR A 947 3.98 40.71 8.15
CA THR A 947 4.20 39.90 9.37
C THR A 947 5.37 38.96 9.12
N VAL A 948 6.48 39.17 9.81
CA VAL A 948 7.65 38.29 9.78
C VAL A 948 7.47 37.22 10.85
N LYS A 949 7.58 35.95 10.45
CA LYS A 949 7.47 34.77 11.33
C LYS A 949 8.75 33.96 11.22
N CYS A 950 9.51 33.81 12.29
CA CYS A 950 10.74 33.04 12.27
C CYS A 950 10.59 31.74 13.06
N ALA A 951 11.16 30.66 12.51
CA ALA A 951 11.01 29.31 13.03
C ALA A 951 12.17 28.94 13.96
N TYR A 952 11.86 28.27 15.06
CA TYR A 952 12.84 27.64 15.96
C TYR A 952 12.45 26.19 16.19
N SER A 953 13.39 25.28 15.98
CA SER A 953 13.11 23.85 15.85
C SER A 953 14.11 22.94 16.58
N ASP A 954 15.14 23.51 17.20
CA ASP A 954 16.14 22.74 17.95
C ASP A 954 15.64 22.49 19.38
N MET A 955 15.36 21.23 19.71
CA MET A 955 14.91 20.83 21.06
C MET A 955 15.93 19.98 21.81
N ASN A 956 17.17 19.90 21.33
CA ASN A 956 18.17 19.00 21.92
C ASN A 956 18.61 19.40 23.35
N ASP A 957 18.40 20.66 23.74
CA ASP A 957 18.51 21.12 25.13
C ASP A 957 17.11 21.19 25.76
N ASP A 958 16.97 20.51 26.91
CA ASP A 958 15.75 20.48 27.74
C ASP A 958 15.23 21.89 28.12
N LYS A 959 16.08 22.92 28.04
CA LYS A 959 15.73 24.31 28.37
C LYS A 959 15.18 25.13 27.19
N THR A 960 15.37 24.69 25.95
CA THR A 960 15.01 25.49 24.77
C THR A 960 13.49 25.66 24.63
N ILE A 961 12.73 24.57 24.81
CA ILE A 961 11.27 24.55 24.66
C ILE A 961 10.63 23.86 25.89
N PRO A 962 10.48 24.56 27.03
CA PRO A 962 10.01 23.95 28.28
C PRO A 962 8.58 23.39 28.21
N VAL A 963 7.70 23.99 27.41
CA VAL A 963 6.33 23.50 27.18
C VAL A 963 6.34 22.09 26.58
N LEU A 964 7.20 21.89 25.56
CA LEU A 964 7.32 20.58 24.92
C LEU A 964 7.91 19.54 25.88
N ARG A 965 8.85 19.95 26.73
CA ARG A 965 9.40 19.09 27.78
C ARG A 965 8.33 18.64 28.77
N GLU A 966 7.45 19.55 29.18
CA GLU A 966 6.31 19.24 30.04
C GLU A 966 5.37 18.21 29.37
N LEU A 967 5.08 18.37 28.08
CA LEU A 967 4.28 17.40 27.32
C LEU A 967 4.89 15.99 27.40
N TYR A 968 6.18 15.83 27.11
CA TYR A 968 6.84 14.52 27.21
C TYR A 968 6.82 13.92 28.62
N GLN A 969 6.81 14.75 29.66
CA GLN A 969 6.84 14.30 31.04
C GLN A 969 5.46 13.84 31.55
N TYR A 970 4.38 14.53 31.17
CA TYR A 970 3.06 14.32 31.76
C TYR A 970 2.05 13.65 30.83
N MET A 971 2.28 13.65 29.51
CA MET A 971 1.35 13.04 28.57
C MET A 971 1.17 11.53 28.83
N PRO A 972 -0.02 10.96 28.54
CA PRO A 972 -0.22 9.53 28.66
C PRO A 972 0.71 8.73 27.75
N LYS A 973 1.21 7.58 28.21
CA LYS A 973 2.13 6.71 27.45
C LYS A 973 1.59 6.18 26.11
N TRP A 974 0.27 6.21 25.92
CA TRP A 974 -0.37 5.84 24.66
C TRP A 974 -0.34 6.97 23.63
N ALA A 975 0.17 8.17 23.96
CA ALA A 975 0.31 9.31 23.07
C ALA A 975 1.79 9.63 22.77
N VAL A 976 2.02 10.37 21.69
CA VAL A 976 3.33 10.84 21.25
C VAL A 976 3.20 12.15 20.46
N ILE A 977 4.22 13.00 20.52
CA ILE A 977 4.25 14.29 19.82
C ILE A 977 4.92 14.18 18.45
N SER A 978 4.41 14.96 17.50
CA SER A 978 4.98 15.20 16.17
C SER A 978 4.90 16.70 15.81
N LYS A 979 5.72 17.15 14.87
CA LYS A 979 5.76 18.57 14.45
C LYS A 979 4.51 18.95 13.63
N THR A 980 3.92 20.11 13.91
CA THR A 980 2.82 20.64 13.07
C THR A 980 3.35 21.26 11.78
N ALA A 981 4.45 21.99 11.90
CA ALA A 981 5.14 22.75 10.86
C ALA A 981 6.67 22.64 11.11
N VAL A 982 7.47 23.33 10.29
CA VAL A 982 8.93 23.42 10.49
C VAL A 982 9.27 23.94 11.89
N ALA A 983 8.57 24.99 12.31
CA ALA A 983 8.71 25.60 13.63
C ALA A 983 8.05 24.76 14.72
N LEU A 984 8.81 24.42 15.77
CA LEU A 984 8.23 24.02 17.05
C LEU A 984 7.80 25.26 17.85
N VAL A 985 8.60 26.32 17.78
CA VAL A 985 8.28 27.65 18.28
C VAL A 985 8.33 28.64 17.11
N GLU A 986 7.23 29.31 16.83
CA GLU A 986 7.14 30.41 15.85
C GLU A 986 7.17 31.75 16.60
N VAL A 987 8.14 32.60 16.29
CA VAL A 987 8.17 33.99 16.78
C VAL A 987 7.68 34.89 15.67
N ARG A 988 6.64 35.68 15.91
CA ARG A 988 6.07 36.59 14.92
C ARG A 988 6.10 38.04 15.36
N LYS A 989 6.37 38.93 14.39
CA LYS A 989 6.48 40.38 14.56
C LYS A 989 5.98 41.10 13.32
N LYS A 990 5.16 42.13 13.50
CA LYS A 990 4.56 42.94 12.46
C LYS A 990 5.39 44.18 12.17
N PHE A 991 5.46 44.53 10.90
CA PHE A 991 6.17 45.71 10.42
C PHE A 991 5.38 46.35 9.28
N THR A 992 5.42 47.67 9.23
CA THR A 992 4.78 48.45 8.16
C THR A 992 5.86 49.07 7.30
N ILE A 993 5.79 48.83 6.00
CA ILE A 993 6.69 49.46 5.02
C ILE A 993 6.06 50.81 4.64
N SER A 994 6.67 51.89 5.15
CA SER A 994 6.33 53.28 4.82
C SER A 994 7.13 53.77 3.61
#